data_AF-A0A2S7KUP0-F1
#
_entry.id   AF-A0A2S7KUP0-F1
#
_cell.length_a   1.000
_cell.length_b   1.000
_cell.length_c   1.000
_cell.angle_alpha   90.00
_cell.angle_beta   90.00
_cell.angle_gamma   90.00
#
_symmetry.space_group_name_H-M   'P 1'
#
loop_
_entity.id
_entity.type
_entity.pdbx_description
1 polymer ?
#
loop_
_entity_poly.entity_id
_entity_poly.type
_entity_poly.pdbx_seq_one_letter_code
_entity_poly.pdbx_strand_id
1 'polypeptide(L)'
;MNKAMEENMLIPFHYYGVTDLSVNDEILENESDFRLLTSEERVNKIISKIDFYGSDNGLTRGLIFCSKKNEAKELSDKFNQKGYKTIALTGDSSEDERTKAIELLESDDLSIKLDYIFTVDIFNEGINIPKINQVIMIRPTQSAIIFIQQFGRGLRKTENKYYLTIIDFIGNYKNNYLIPIALYGDTSFNKDKIRKLISEGSSMIPGESTINFDEITKERIYASIDSAKMQLLTDLKIDYNNLKSRIGRIPMMIDFVKNNSRDPFSFIEYSKSYFNFINKVDKTFDKSLDKRLSELLELFSKEINNAKRIEESIILKELLNSNELTISKLNELIFDKYQYRPSIETIKSCISNINFSFIRKEEKVIFIENNTFKFYDEFIKLITNTTFREFLFDSVNYSIHNFNKNFNKDYYRDGLLLFNKYSRKDVCRLLNWENDVSSTVYGYRTRNEVTPCFVTYHKSDDIENTIKYNDYFVTPSVFAWESRSNRKLSSQEIKNVVASKRILLFVKKEDAEGTDFYFMGDASIIKDSIQQAEMPDSGKPIIHFKFLLEQPVKDDLYNYITAVKRQKLPQNNSKHEIKLIEKKEKTFQFTIPLYDFHAAAGNFSEMQDEKQYNLIPVQERYASDDYFACRVIGDSMNKTIPNNSICIFKKNVTGSRSGKILLIENRDSFDPDFNSAFTVKTYSSVKTITEEGYRHDSILLKPNSYDKSFKSIILDEESAKEMSVISEFVKVLD
;
A
#
# COMPACT_ATOMS: atom_id res chain seq x y z
N MET A 1 14.59 21.70 -6.79
CA MET A 1 13.54 22.44 -7.51
C MET A 1 12.81 23.37 -6.56
N ASN A 2 12.03 22.88 -5.59
CA ASN A 2 11.21 23.72 -4.69
C ASN A 2 11.97 24.89 -4.05
N LYS A 3 13.15 24.65 -3.45
CA LYS A 3 14.00 25.75 -2.93
C LYS A 3 14.35 26.81 -3.99
N ALA A 4 14.65 26.40 -5.22
CA ALA A 4 14.96 27.35 -6.29
C ALA A 4 13.71 28.12 -6.76
N MET A 5 12.52 27.57 -6.57
CA MET A 5 11.25 28.28 -6.80
C MET A 5 10.95 29.26 -5.66
N GLU A 6 11.16 28.86 -4.39
CA GLU A 6 11.05 29.74 -3.22
C GLU A 6 11.97 30.96 -3.34
N GLU A 7 13.20 30.76 -3.82
CA GLU A 7 14.17 31.83 -4.05
C GLU A 7 13.96 32.58 -5.38
N ASN A 8 12.83 32.35 -6.08
CA ASN A 8 12.50 32.97 -7.37
C ASN A 8 13.63 32.85 -8.42
N MET A 9 14.38 31.76 -8.43
CA MET A 9 15.45 31.50 -9.40
C MET A 9 14.90 30.90 -10.71
N LEU A 10 13.68 30.36 -10.67
CA LEU A 10 12.99 29.70 -11.77
C LEU A 10 11.72 30.48 -12.14
N ILE A 11 11.19 30.29 -13.35
CA ILE A 11 9.83 30.77 -13.67
C ILE A 11 8.78 29.86 -13.01
N PRO A 12 7.56 30.37 -12.74
CA PRO A 12 6.42 29.54 -12.41
C PRO A 12 6.10 28.49 -13.48
N PHE A 13 5.40 27.44 -13.09
CA PHE A 13 4.93 26.42 -14.02
C PHE A 13 3.50 25.97 -13.73
N HIS A 14 2.81 25.51 -14.77
CA HIS A 14 1.50 24.87 -14.67
C HIS A 14 1.60 23.46 -15.22
N TYR A 15 1.50 22.46 -14.34
CA TYR A 15 1.55 21.04 -14.68
C TYR A 15 0.14 20.47 -14.77
N TYR A 16 -0.13 19.77 -15.88
CA TYR A 16 -1.39 19.12 -16.18
C TYR A 16 -1.16 17.64 -16.47
N GLY A 17 -1.47 16.78 -15.50
CA GLY A 17 -1.53 15.33 -15.70
C GLY A 17 -2.86 14.94 -16.32
N VAL A 18 -2.81 14.50 -17.57
CA VAL A 18 -3.98 14.12 -18.37
C VAL A 18 -3.96 12.65 -18.72
N THR A 19 -5.13 12.04 -18.73
CA THR A 19 -5.30 10.64 -19.05
C THR A 19 -4.89 10.38 -20.49
N ASP A 20 -3.92 9.50 -20.74
CA ASP A 20 -3.62 9.02 -22.10
C ASP A 20 -4.69 8.00 -22.56
N LEU A 21 -4.80 7.74 -23.87
CA LEU A 21 -5.69 6.71 -24.40
C LEU A 21 -5.36 5.34 -23.76
N SER A 22 -6.37 4.69 -23.19
CA SER A 22 -6.28 3.29 -22.75
C SER A 22 -7.04 2.40 -23.73
N VAL A 23 -6.46 1.24 -24.06
CA VAL A 23 -7.17 0.13 -24.69
C VAL A 23 -7.44 -0.88 -23.59
N ASN A 24 -8.72 -1.15 -23.32
CA ASN A 24 -9.18 -2.15 -22.34
C ASN A 24 -8.74 -1.97 -20.87
N ASP A 25 -8.21 -0.79 -20.49
CA ASP A 25 -7.65 -0.49 -19.15
C ASP A 25 -6.61 -1.50 -18.64
N GLU A 26 -5.94 -2.22 -19.56
CA GLU A 26 -4.86 -3.12 -19.18
C GLU A 26 -3.62 -2.34 -18.73
N ILE A 27 -2.90 -2.90 -17.76
CA ILE A 27 -1.61 -2.36 -17.33
C ILE A 27 -0.64 -2.60 -18.48
N LEU A 28 -0.17 -1.52 -19.10
CA LEU A 28 0.81 -1.60 -20.17
C LEU A 28 2.18 -1.88 -19.53
N GLU A 29 2.48 -3.16 -19.29
CA GLU A 29 3.77 -3.61 -18.74
C GLU A 29 4.92 -3.42 -19.74
N ASN A 30 4.60 -3.33 -21.03
CA ASN A 30 5.53 -3.02 -22.11
C ASN A 30 4.93 -1.95 -23.01
N GLU A 31 5.79 -1.15 -23.63
CA GLU A 31 5.50 -0.13 -24.65
C GLU A 31 4.94 -0.74 -25.97
N SER A 32 4.14 -1.81 -25.87
CA SER A 32 3.63 -2.62 -26.97
C SER A 32 2.22 -2.19 -27.34
N ASP A 33 2.13 -1.18 -28.20
CA ASP A 33 2.00 -1.43 -29.64
C ASP A 33 2.33 -0.12 -30.35
N PHE A 34 3.38 -0.07 -31.17
CA PHE A 34 3.79 1.17 -31.86
C PHE A 34 2.62 1.84 -32.59
N ARG A 35 1.71 1.03 -33.15
CA ARG A 35 0.48 1.47 -33.83
C ARG A 35 -0.50 2.20 -32.92
N LEU A 36 -0.59 1.83 -31.65
CA LEU A 36 -1.43 2.51 -30.66
C LEU A 36 -0.83 3.87 -30.29
N LEU A 37 0.50 3.91 -30.15
CA LEU A 37 1.25 5.12 -29.80
C LEU A 37 1.18 6.20 -30.87
N THR A 38 0.99 5.83 -32.14
CA THR A 38 0.89 6.78 -33.26
C THR A 38 -0.51 6.86 -33.86
N SER A 39 -1.53 6.27 -33.22
CA SER A 39 -2.90 6.26 -33.74
C SER A 39 -3.45 7.68 -33.98
N GLU A 40 -4.29 7.83 -35.01
CA GLU A 40 -4.91 9.11 -35.37
C GLU A 40 -5.72 9.71 -34.20
N GLU A 41 -6.38 8.84 -33.44
CA GLU A 41 -7.10 9.21 -32.23
C GLU A 41 -6.17 9.80 -31.16
N ARG A 42 -5.01 9.18 -30.91
CA ARG A 42 -4.02 9.69 -29.94
C ARG A 42 -3.48 11.05 -30.39
N VAL A 43 -3.13 11.18 -31.67
CA VAL A 43 -2.64 12.44 -32.24
C VAL A 43 -3.66 13.56 -32.06
N ASN A 44 -4.93 13.33 -32.43
CA ASN A 44 -5.98 14.33 -32.27
C ASN A 44 -6.22 14.69 -30.80
N LYS A 45 -6.15 13.71 -29.89
CA LYS A 45 -6.25 13.97 -28.44
C LYS A 45 -5.07 14.80 -27.92
N ILE A 46 -3.85 14.51 -28.36
CA ILE A 46 -2.67 15.27 -27.98
C ILE A 46 -2.82 16.72 -28.43
N ILE A 47 -3.11 16.94 -29.72
CA ILE A 47 -3.36 18.26 -30.31
C ILE A 47 -4.46 19.01 -29.56
N SER A 48 -5.60 18.36 -29.29
CA SER A 48 -6.71 18.98 -28.55
C SER A 48 -6.30 19.49 -27.17
N LYS A 49 -5.45 18.76 -26.44
CA LYS A 49 -4.99 19.19 -25.11
C LYS A 49 -3.91 20.26 -25.20
N ILE A 50 -3.04 20.19 -26.19
CA ILE A 50 -2.08 21.25 -26.51
C ILE A 50 -2.79 22.58 -26.71
N ASP A 51 -3.82 22.59 -27.55
CA ASP A 51 -4.56 23.81 -27.87
C ASP A 51 -5.39 24.29 -26.68
N PHE A 52 -5.94 23.37 -25.89
CA PHE A 52 -6.75 23.71 -24.71
C PHE A 52 -5.92 24.40 -23.61
N TYR A 53 -4.74 23.88 -23.29
CA TYR A 53 -3.88 24.46 -22.24
C TYR A 53 -2.99 25.60 -22.76
N GLY A 54 -2.63 25.58 -24.04
CA GLY A 54 -1.86 26.62 -24.70
C GLY A 54 -0.48 26.87 -24.10
N SER A 55 0.06 28.05 -24.38
CA SER A 55 1.30 28.55 -23.79
C SER A 55 1.10 29.96 -23.25
N ASP A 56 2.05 30.42 -22.45
CA ASP A 56 2.00 31.68 -21.69
C ASP A 56 1.64 32.93 -22.49
N ASN A 57 2.16 33.06 -23.72
CA ASN A 57 1.96 34.22 -24.58
C ASN A 57 1.33 33.87 -25.94
N GLY A 58 0.82 32.64 -26.10
CA GLY A 58 0.26 32.13 -27.36
C GLY A 58 1.27 31.82 -28.47
N LEU A 59 2.57 32.13 -28.29
CA LEU A 59 3.63 31.75 -29.22
C LEU A 59 4.36 30.51 -28.71
N THR A 60 3.86 29.33 -29.07
CA THR A 60 4.37 28.08 -28.52
C THR A 60 5.76 27.72 -29.03
N ARG A 61 6.65 27.36 -28.11
CA ARG A 61 7.99 26.82 -28.35
C ARG A 61 8.11 25.57 -27.48
N GLY A 62 7.72 24.44 -28.06
CA GLY A 62 7.47 23.22 -27.33
C GLY A 62 8.52 22.12 -27.53
N LEU A 63 8.71 21.32 -26.48
CA LEU A 63 9.38 20.02 -26.58
C LEU A 63 8.39 18.89 -26.31
N ILE A 64 8.43 17.83 -27.13
CA ILE A 64 7.59 16.64 -26.96
C ILE A 64 8.48 15.42 -26.73
N PHE A 65 8.40 14.82 -25.54
CA PHE A 65 9.19 13.66 -25.14
C PHE A 65 8.46 12.36 -25.45
N CYS A 66 9.00 11.60 -26.40
CA CYS A 66 8.46 10.30 -26.84
C CYS A 66 9.18 9.13 -26.17
N SER A 67 8.59 7.93 -26.28
CA SER A 67 9.18 6.68 -25.81
C SER A 67 10.22 6.11 -26.78
N LYS A 68 9.94 6.19 -28.10
CA LYS A 68 10.75 5.53 -29.15
C LYS A 68 11.12 6.45 -30.29
N LYS A 69 12.31 6.25 -30.88
CA LYS A 69 12.81 7.06 -32.02
C LYS A 69 11.82 7.09 -33.19
N ASN A 70 11.26 5.93 -33.54
CA ASN A 70 10.28 5.81 -34.62
C ASN A 70 8.97 6.54 -34.28
N GLU A 71 8.57 6.58 -33.00
CA GLU A 71 7.34 7.24 -32.55
C GLU A 71 7.50 8.75 -32.71
N ALA A 72 8.64 9.30 -32.30
CA ALA A 72 8.95 10.72 -32.49
C ALA A 72 8.88 11.14 -33.96
N LYS A 73 9.43 10.33 -34.87
CA LYS A 73 9.41 10.61 -36.30
C LYS A 73 7.99 10.60 -36.87
N GLU A 74 7.23 9.53 -36.62
CA GLU A 74 5.88 9.40 -37.16
C GLU A 74 4.92 10.45 -36.58
N LEU A 75 5.00 10.76 -35.28
CA LEU A 75 4.19 11.81 -34.67
C LEU A 75 4.53 13.18 -35.25
N SER A 76 5.81 13.49 -35.48
CA SER A 76 6.21 14.72 -36.15
C SER A 76 5.60 14.82 -37.55
N ASP A 77 5.63 13.73 -38.34
CA ASP A 77 5.03 13.72 -39.68
C ASP A 77 3.52 13.97 -39.64
N LYS A 78 2.82 13.35 -38.68
CA LYS A 78 1.37 13.55 -38.48
C LYS A 78 1.01 14.95 -37.99
N PHE A 79 1.82 15.56 -37.14
CA PHE A 79 1.65 16.95 -36.70
C PHE A 79 1.82 17.93 -37.87
N ASN A 80 2.82 17.71 -38.73
CA ASN A 80 3.01 18.50 -39.94
C ASN A 80 1.81 18.38 -40.89
N GLN A 81 1.22 17.19 -41.04
CA GLN A 81 -0.01 17.01 -41.83
C GLN A 81 -1.22 17.77 -41.27
N LYS A 82 -1.21 18.09 -39.96
CA LYS A 82 -2.25 18.87 -39.27
C LYS A 82 -1.93 20.38 -39.21
N GLY A 83 -0.81 20.81 -39.80
CA GLY A 83 -0.45 22.23 -39.92
C GLY A 83 0.53 22.77 -38.88
N TYR A 84 1.06 21.93 -37.97
CA TYR A 84 2.11 22.33 -37.04
C TYR A 84 3.49 22.25 -37.69
N LYS A 85 4.40 23.17 -37.35
CA LYS A 85 5.79 23.12 -37.84
C LYS A 85 6.65 22.33 -36.87
N THR A 86 6.95 21.07 -37.18
CA THR A 86 7.65 20.19 -36.24
C THR A 86 8.81 19.41 -36.87
N ILE A 87 9.79 19.04 -36.04
CA ILE A 87 10.89 18.14 -36.40
C ILE A 87 11.10 17.08 -35.31
N ALA A 88 11.60 15.91 -35.68
CA ALA A 88 12.01 14.88 -34.75
C ALA A 88 13.55 14.83 -34.63
N LEU A 89 14.07 14.90 -33.40
CA LEU A 89 15.47 14.73 -33.08
C LEU A 89 15.66 13.48 -32.22
N THR A 90 16.61 12.62 -32.62
CA THR A 90 16.90 11.35 -31.93
C THR A 90 18.39 11.16 -31.81
N GLY A 91 18.86 10.24 -30.97
CA GLY A 91 20.29 9.96 -30.73
C GLY A 91 21.20 9.98 -31.98
N ASP A 92 20.62 9.67 -33.14
CA ASP A 92 21.30 9.54 -34.44
C ASP A 92 21.42 10.88 -35.21
N SER A 93 20.73 11.94 -34.77
CA SER A 93 20.79 13.28 -35.38
C SER A 93 22.14 13.96 -35.12
N SER A 94 22.69 14.63 -36.13
CA SER A 94 23.99 15.31 -36.06
C SER A 94 23.95 16.57 -35.16
N GLU A 95 25.12 17.06 -34.76
CA GLU A 95 25.22 18.29 -33.96
C GLU A 95 24.70 19.52 -34.75
N ASP A 96 24.96 19.58 -36.05
CA ASP A 96 24.46 20.63 -36.94
C ASP A 96 22.92 20.60 -37.05
N GLU A 97 22.32 19.41 -37.19
CA GLU A 97 20.87 19.25 -37.23
C GLU A 97 20.21 19.72 -35.92
N ARG A 98 20.82 19.36 -34.78
CA ARG A 98 20.34 19.79 -33.46
C ARG A 98 20.42 21.30 -33.30
N THR A 99 21.56 21.90 -33.64
CA THR A 99 21.79 23.35 -33.53
C THR A 99 20.78 24.11 -34.38
N LYS A 100 20.60 23.70 -35.65
CA LYS A 100 19.64 24.33 -36.55
C LYS A 100 18.20 24.22 -36.06
N ALA A 101 17.79 23.06 -35.55
CA ALA A 101 16.44 22.89 -35.01
C ALA A 101 16.20 23.78 -33.77
N ILE A 102 17.20 23.95 -32.91
CA ILE A 102 17.14 24.84 -31.75
C ILE A 102 16.98 26.29 -32.21
N GLU A 103 17.80 26.75 -33.17
CA GLU A 103 17.69 28.09 -33.74
C GLU A 103 16.30 28.36 -34.33
N LEU A 104 15.74 27.39 -35.07
CA LEU A 104 14.40 27.51 -35.63
C LEU A 104 13.31 27.53 -34.55
N LEU A 105 13.47 26.80 -33.44
CA LEU A 105 12.52 26.83 -32.31
C LEU A 105 12.58 28.17 -31.56
N GLU A 106 13.77 28.76 -31.40
CA GLU A 106 13.96 30.03 -30.70
C GLU A 106 13.71 31.28 -31.56
N SER A 107 13.60 31.10 -32.88
CA SER A 107 13.33 32.16 -33.84
C SER A 107 12.04 32.91 -33.53
N ASP A 108 12.09 34.23 -33.72
CA ASP A 108 10.91 35.10 -33.67
C ASP A 108 10.30 35.35 -35.07
N ASP A 109 10.96 34.86 -36.13
CA ASP A 109 10.41 34.86 -37.49
C ASP A 109 9.41 33.70 -37.66
N LEU A 110 8.12 34.05 -37.58
CA LEU A 110 7.00 33.10 -37.68
C LEU A 110 6.97 32.31 -39.00
N SER A 111 7.64 32.77 -40.06
CA SER A 111 7.66 32.06 -41.34
C SER A 111 8.50 30.78 -41.28
N ILE A 112 9.62 30.81 -40.55
CA ILE A 112 10.57 29.69 -40.43
C ILE A 112 10.53 29.00 -39.06
N LYS A 113 9.95 29.65 -38.05
CA LYS A 113 9.90 29.17 -36.67
C LYS A 113 9.26 27.78 -36.58
N LEU A 114 9.86 26.90 -35.76
CA LEU A 114 9.23 25.64 -35.34
C LEU A 114 8.28 25.85 -34.17
N ASP A 115 7.22 25.05 -34.11
CA ASP A 115 6.30 24.98 -32.97
C ASP A 115 6.77 23.93 -31.96
N TYR A 116 7.20 22.75 -32.45
CA TYR A 116 7.64 21.64 -31.61
C TYR A 116 8.87 20.92 -32.13
N ILE A 117 9.67 20.43 -31.18
CA ILE A 117 10.67 19.40 -31.40
C ILE A 117 10.24 18.13 -30.68
N PHE A 118 10.03 17.04 -31.42
CA PHE A 118 9.87 15.70 -30.87
C PHE A 118 11.24 15.11 -30.54
N THR A 119 11.39 14.51 -29.36
CA THR A 119 12.69 13.99 -28.89
C THR A 119 12.58 12.69 -28.12
N VAL A 120 13.64 11.88 -28.22
CA VAL A 120 13.86 10.64 -27.46
C VAL A 120 15.30 10.62 -26.98
N ASP A 121 15.49 10.64 -25.66
CA ASP A 121 16.78 10.58 -24.95
C ASP A 121 17.85 11.63 -25.34
N ILE A 122 17.56 12.47 -26.33
CA ILE A 122 18.26 13.70 -26.62
C ILE A 122 17.67 14.80 -25.76
N PHE A 123 18.53 15.68 -25.26
CA PHE A 123 18.21 16.67 -24.23
C PHE A 123 18.06 16.07 -22.82
N ASN A 124 18.83 15.04 -22.45
CA ASN A 124 18.99 14.69 -21.03
C ASN A 124 20.15 15.50 -20.38
N GLU A 125 21.23 15.80 -21.11
CA GLU A 125 22.36 16.65 -20.66
C GLU A 125 22.86 17.56 -21.81
N GLY A 126 23.48 18.72 -21.52
CA GLY A 126 24.29 19.50 -22.48
C GLY A 126 23.65 20.59 -23.36
N ILE A 127 22.32 20.66 -23.51
CA ILE A 127 21.67 21.65 -24.41
C ILE A 127 20.89 22.73 -23.63
N ASN A 128 20.92 23.99 -24.09
CA ASN A 128 20.27 25.15 -23.47
C ASN A 128 19.30 25.82 -24.45
N ILE A 129 18.00 25.78 -24.18
CA ILE A 129 16.95 26.46 -24.97
C ILE A 129 16.06 27.27 -24.02
N PRO A 130 16.48 28.47 -23.59
CA PRO A 130 15.75 29.25 -22.58
C PRO A 130 14.31 29.58 -22.96
N LYS A 131 14.03 29.79 -24.26
CA LYS A 131 12.70 30.23 -24.76
C LYS A 131 11.62 29.14 -24.75
N ILE A 132 11.90 27.89 -24.34
CA ILE A 132 10.87 26.83 -24.25
C ILE A 132 9.78 27.24 -23.26
N ASN A 133 8.54 27.35 -23.71
CA ASN A 133 7.38 27.68 -22.87
C ASN A 133 6.33 26.56 -22.77
N GLN A 134 6.54 25.44 -23.47
CA GLN A 134 5.70 24.25 -23.33
C GLN A 134 6.52 22.96 -23.32
N VAL A 135 6.19 22.03 -22.44
CA VAL A 135 6.78 20.68 -22.39
C VAL A 135 5.67 19.65 -22.38
N ILE A 136 5.76 18.67 -23.27
CA ILE A 136 4.78 17.60 -23.40
C ILE A 136 5.46 16.27 -23.18
N MET A 137 4.88 15.45 -22.29
CA MET A 137 5.37 14.13 -21.96
C MET A 137 4.34 13.12 -22.43
N ILE A 138 4.72 12.25 -23.37
CA ILE A 138 3.84 11.20 -23.91
C ILE A 138 4.44 9.81 -23.74
N ARG A 139 5.30 9.67 -22.73
CA ARG A 139 6.07 8.46 -22.40
C ARG A 139 5.95 8.13 -20.92
N PRO A 140 6.10 6.84 -20.54
CA PRO A 140 6.14 6.45 -19.14
C PRO A 140 7.26 7.14 -18.36
N THR A 141 6.98 7.56 -17.12
CA THR A 141 8.00 8.12 -16.22
C THR A 141 8.85 7.00 -15.61
N GLN A 142 10.00 6.71 -16.23
CA GLN A 142 10.95 5.68 -15.77
C GLN A 142 11.77 6.11 -14.53
N SER A 143 11.97 7.42 -14.34
CA SER A 143 12.82 7.95 -13.27
C SER A 143 12.38 9.36 -12.90
N ALA A 144 12.22 9.62 -11.59
CA ALA A 144 11.94 10.95 -11.07
C ALA A 144 13.06 11.96 -11.37
N ILE A 145 14.31 11.50 -11.45
CA ILE A 145 15.46 12.36 -11.77
C ILE A 145 15.38 12.82 -13.23
N ILE A 146 15.18 11.87 -14.16
CA ILE A 146 15.05 12.18 -15.59
C ILE A 146 13.84 13.09 -15.83
N PHE A 147 12.73 12.82 -15.15
CA PHE A 147 11.54 13.66 -15.19
C PHE A 147 11.84 15.11 -14.81
N ILE A 148 12.49 15.35 -13.66
CA ILE A 148 12.86 16.70 -13.22
C ILE A 148 13.88 17.35 -14.16
N GLN A 149 14.82 16.58 -14.72
CA GLN A 149 15.80 17.11 -15.67
C GLN A 149 15.15 17.61 -16.95
N GLN A 150 14.19 16.87 -17.50
CA GLN A 150 13.43 17.26 -18.69
C GLN A 150 12.54 18.47 -18.42
N PHE A 151 11.82 18.42 -17.30
CA PHE A 151 11.01 19.51 -16.78
C PHE A 151 11.81 20.81 -16.57
N GLY A 152 13.00 20.70 -15.96
CA GLY A 152 13.87 21.82 -15.59
C GLY A 152 14.40 22.64 -16.77
N ARG A 153 14.32 22.11 -18.00
CA ARG A 153 14.76 22.83 -19.20
C ARG A 153 13.88 24.02 -19.52
N GLY A 154 12.58 23.86 -19.33
CA GLY A 154 11.61 24.93 -19.53
C GLY A 154 11.54 25.93 -18.39
N LEU A 155 12.19 25.70 -17.24
CA LEU A 155 12.07 26.57 -16.05
C LEU A 155 12.99 27.80 -16.07
N ARG A 156 13.81 27.95 -17.11
CA ARG A 156 14.71 29.09 -17.27
C ARG A 156 13.93 30.38 -17.55
N LYS A 157 14.38 31.48 -16.95
CA LYS A 157 13.83 32.82 -17.16
C LYS A 157 14.30 33.41 -18.49
N THR A 158 13.39 34.01 -19.23
CA THR A 158 13.67 34.83 -20.42
C THR A 158 12.74 36.02 -20.45
N GLU A 159 13.09 37.04 -21.23
CA GLU A 159 12.17 38.12 -21.54
C GLU A 159 10.92 37.57 -22.24
N ASN A 160 9.74 38.11 -21.92
CA ASN A 160 8.43 37.73 -22.46
C ASN A 160 7.97 36.28 -22.19
N LYS A 161 8.53 35.65 -21.15
CA LYS A 161 8.13 34.34 -20.68
C LYS A 161 7.65 34.40 -19.23
N TYR A 162 6.37 34.10 -19.02
CA TYR A 162 5.73 34.26 -17.71
C TYR A 162 5.66 32.94 -16.93
N TYR A 163 5.39 31.84 -17.63
CA TYR A 163 5.32 30.51 -17.01
C TYR A 163 5.63 29.40 -18.01
N LEU A 164 5.97 28.22 -17.50
CA LEU A 164 6.09 26.99 -18.28
C LEU A 164 4.77 26.20 -18.22
N THR A 165 4.22 25.80 -19.37
CA THR A 165 3.11 24.84 -19.40
C THR A 165 3.65 23.42 -19.58
N ILE A 166 3.24 22.49 -18.73
CA ILE A 166 3.60 21.07 -18.82
C ILE A 166 2.33 20.24 -18.97
N ILE A 167 2.29 19.40 -19.99
CA ILE A 167 1.19 18.47 -20.24
C ILE A 167 1.76 17.06 -20.24
N ASP A 168 1.36 16.25 -19.27
CA ASP A 168 1.83 14.88 -19.10
C ASP A 168 0.70 13.88 -19.39
N PHE A 169 0.84 13.13 -20.46
CA PHE A 169 -0.10 12.10 -20.88
C PHE A 169 0.19 10.80 -20.13
N ILE A 170 -0.60 10.57 -19.09
CA ILE A 170 -0.40 9.50 -18.13
C ILE A 170 -1.25 8.29 -18.54
N GLY A 171 -0.56 7.29 -19.06
CA GLY A 171 -1.10 5.95 -19.33
C GLY A 171 -1.27 5.12 -18.06
N ASN A 172 -1.70 3.87 -18.21
CA ASN A 172 -1.84 2.91 -17.11
C ASN A 172 -0.50 2.19 -16.84
N TYR A 173 0.45 2.90 -16.22
CA TYR A 173 1.80 2.38 -15.94
C TYR A 173 2.03 2.14 -14.45
N LYS A 174 2.81 1.09 -14.13
CA LYS A 174 3.15 0.74 -12.74
C LYS A 174 4.02 1.78 -12.03
N ASN A 175 4.72 2.62 -12.78
CA ASN A 175 5.68 3.62 -12.27
C ASN A 175 5.09 5.03 -12.15
N ASN A 176 3.77 5.20 -12.33
CA ASN A 176 3.11 6.51 -12.21
C ASN A 176 3.31 7.17 -10.83
N TYR A 177 3.57 6.40 -9.77
CA TYR A 177 3.90 6.91 -8.43
C TYR A 177 5.17 7.77 -8.40
N LEU A 178 6.04 7.70 -9.42
CA LEU A 178 7.24 8.54 -9.53
C LEU A 178 6.92 9.99 -9.88
N ILE A 179 5.77 10.26 -10.51
CA ILE A 179 5.33 11.60 -10.91
C ILE A 179 5.18 12.53 -9.70
N PRO A 180 4.37 12.20 -8.66
CA PRO A 180 4.28 13.04 -7.47
C PRO A 180 5.63 13.13 -6.73
N ILE A 181 6.42 12.05 -6.68
CA ILE A 181 7.77 12.10 -6.08
C ILE A 181 8.64 13.17 -6.77
N ALA A 182 8.59 13.22 -8.10
CA ALA A 182 9.35 14.17 -8.90
C ALA A 182 8.86 15.61 -8.71
N LEU A 183 7.55 15.84 -8.77
CA LEU A 183 6.95 17.18 -8.70
C LEU A 183 7.07 17.82 -7.31
N TYR A 184 6.78 17.05 -6.27
CA TYR A 184 6.80 17.55 -4.89
C TYR A 184 8.18 17.43 -4.23
N GLY A 185 9.11 16.70 -4.85
CA GLY A 185 10.48 16.49 -4.35
C GLY A 185 10.56 15.57 -3.13
N ASP A 186 9.55 14.71 -2.94
CA ASP A 186 9.48 13.80 -1.80
C ASP A 186 10.14 12.45 -2.11
N THR A 187 11.41 12.31 -1.72
CA THR A 187 12.17 11.06 -1.90
C THR A 187 12.04 10.08 -0.74
N SER A 188 11.06 10.26 0.15
CA SER A 188 10.86 9.35 1.29
C SER A 188 10.27 7.99 0.89
N PHE A 189 9.65 7.89 -0.29
CA PHE A 189 8.89 6.72 -0.75
C PHE A 189 7.82 6.24 0.24
N ASN A 190 7.37 7.14 1.12
CA ASN A 190 6.29 6.86 2.05
C ASN A 190 4.95 6.99 1.31
N LYS A 191 4.25 5.86 1.13
CA LYS A 191 2.98 5.81 0.38
C LYS A 191 1.95 6.80 0.90
N ASP A 192 1.78 6.90 2.23
CA ASP A 192 0.84 7.83 2.85
C ASP A 192 1.14 9.28 2.47
N LYS A 193 2.41 9.66 2.54
CA LYS A 193 2.86 11.00 2.22
C LYS A 193 2.67 11.32 0.73
N ILE A 194 2.97 10.38 -0.16
CA ILE A 194 2.73 10.55 -1.60
C ILE A 194 1.24 10.74 -1.90
N ARG A 195 0.34 9.97 -1.25
CA ARG A 195 -1.11 10.12 -1.45
C ARG A 195 -1.61 11.49 -1.00
N LYS A 196 -1.12 11.97 0.16
CA LYS A 196 -1.41 13.32 0.68
C LYS A 196 -0.99 14.41 -0.29
N LEU A 197 0.20 14.30 -0.88
CA LEU A 197 0.70 15.28 -1.85
C LEU A 197 -0.22 15.39 -3.09
N ILE A 198 -0.75 14.25 -3.58
CA ILE A 198 -1.70 14.26 -4.71
C ILE A 198 -3.04 14.87 -4.31
N SER A 199 -3.53 14.61 -3.09
CA SER A 199 -4.81 15.14 -2.62
C SER A 199 -4.74 16.65 -2.37
N GLU A 200 -3.64 17.13 -1.79
CA GLU A 200 -3.42 18.56 -1.47
C GLU A 200 -3.13 19.42 -2.72
N GLY A 201 -2.84 18.79 -3.86
CA GLY A 201 -2.70 19.44 -5.15
C GLY A 201 -1.59 20.49 -5.16
N SER A 202 -1.94 21.75 -5.43
CA SER A 202 -0.97 22.84 -5.55
C SER A 202 -0.55 23.45 -4.21
N SER A 203 -1.22 23.11 -3.10
CA SER A 203 -1.04 23.76 -1.79
C SER A 203 0.38 23.63 -1.21
N MET A 204 1.12 22.62 -1.66
CA MET A 204 2.50 22.34 -1.22
C MET A 204 3.58 22.92 -2.14
N ILE A 205 3.19 23.57 -3.25
CA ILE A 205 4.14 24.14 -4.21
C ILE A 205 4.32 25.64 -3.93
N PRO A 206 5.57 26.12 -3.81
CA PRO A 206 5.84 27.54 -3.56
C PRO A 206 5.54 28.41 -4.80
N GLY A 207 5.01 29.61 -4.56
CA GLY A 207 4.79 30.63 -5.59
C GLY A 207 3.49 30.45 -6.38
N GLU A 208 3.52 30.86 -7.65
CA GLU A 208 2.36 30.88 -8.55
C GLU A 208 2.20 29.59 -9.36
N SER A 209 3.02 28.58 -9.08
CA SER A 209 3.01 27.33 -9.83
C SER A 209 1.85 26.43 -9.41
N THR A 210 1.29 25.67 -10.35
CA THR A 210 0.14 24.79 -10.09
C THR A 210 0.38 23.37 -10.60
N ILE A 211 -0.14 22.38 -9.88
CA ILE A 211 -0.18 20.97 -10.27
C ILE A 211 -1.64 20.53 -10.28
N ASN A 212 -2.10 20.11 -11.45
CA ASN A 212 -3.46 19.64 -11.68
C ASN A 212 -3.43 18.26 -12.33
N PHE A 213 -4.25 17.34 -11.83
CA PHE A 213 -4.47 16.02 -12.40
C PHE A 213 -5.95 15.86 -12.68
N ASP A 214 -6.30 15.32 -13.84
CA ASP A 214 -7.69 14.87 -14.06
C ASP A 214 -8.04 13.68 -13.13
N GLU A 215 -9.34 13.44 -12.94
CA GLU A 215 -9.84 12.46 -11.97
C GLU A 215 -9.32 11.04 -12.26
N ILE A 216 -9.34 10.62 -13.54
CA ILE A 216 -8.89 9.30 -13.98
C ILE A 216 -7.38 9.14 -13.77
N THR A 217 -6.61 10.19 -14.02
CA THR A 217 -5.16 10.22 -13.79
C THR A 217 -4.84 10.11 -12.31
N LYS A 218 -5.58 10.80 -11.43
CA LYS A 218 -5.41 10.66 -9.98
C LYS A 218 -5.62 9.21 -9.55
N GLU A 219 -6.69 8.57 -10.03
CA GLU A 219 -6.96 7.15 -9.75
C GLU A 219 -5.82 6.24 -10.23
N ARG A 220 -5.30 6.44 -11.45
CA ARG A 220 -4.15 5.68 -11.98
C ARG A 220 -2.90 5.85 -11.12
N ILE A 221 -2.62 7.06 -10.66
CA ILE A 221 -1.48 7.31 -9.77
C ILE A 221 -1.70 6.61 -8.43
N TYR A 222 -2.89 6.71 -7.82
CA TYR A 222 -3.21 6.00 -6.58
C TYR A 222 -3.06 4.48 -6.72
N ALA A 223 -3.62 3.88 -7.78
CA ALA A 223 -3.48 2.45 -8.05
C ALA A 223 -2.01 2.01 -8.23
N SER A 224 -1.18 2.86 -8.86
CA SER A 224 0.26 2.60 -8.97
C SER A 224 0.98 2.68 -7.62
N ILE A 225 0.57 3.57 -6.71
CA ILE A 225 1.12 3.66 -5.34
C ILE A 225 0.74 2.41 -4.53
N ASP A 226 -0.50 1.95 -4.67
CA ASP A 226 -1.00 0.79 -3.92
C ASP A 226 -0.27 -0.49 -4.35
N SER A 227 -0.17 -0.72 -5.66
CA SER A 227 0.52 -1.89 -6.22
C SER A 227 2.05 -1.85 -6.12
N ALA A 228 2.65 -0.66 -5.99
CA ALA A 228 4.10 -0.53 -5.94
C ALA A 228 4.71 -1.18 -4.70
N LYS A 229 5.71 -2.05 -4.93
CA LYS A 229 6.53 -2.66 -3.89
C LYS A 229 7.66 -1.70 -3.51
N MET A 230 7.36 -0.66 -2.74
CA MET A 230 8.35 0.37 -2.35
C MET A 230 9.52 -0.19 -1.53
N GLN A 231 9.37 -1.37 -0.92
CA GLN A 231 10.35 -1.99 -0.01
C GLN A 231 11.22 -3.05 -0.69
N LEU A 232 11.34 -3.04 -2.02
CA LEU A 232 12.24 -3.97 -2.72
C LEU A 232 13.69 -3.77 -2.25
N LEU A 233 14.39 -4.88 -2.02
CA LEU A 233 15.79 -4.85 -1.57
C LEU A 233 16.68 -4.06 -2.53
N THR A 234 16.42 -4.15 -3.83
CA THR A 234 17.15 -3.42 -4.87
C THR A 234 17.07 -1.91 -4.65
N ASP A 235 15.87 -1.41 -4.39
CA ASP A 235 15.60 0.03 -4.28
C ASP A 235 16.18 0.56 -2.96
N LEU A 236 15.95 -0.16 -1.86
CA LEU A 236 16.54 0.18 -0.55
C LEU A 236 18.07 0.21 -0.60
N LYS A 237 18.71 -0.72 -1.34
CA LYS A 237 20.16 -0.70 -1.54
C LYS A 237 20.62 0.51 -2.34
N ILE A 238 19.89 0.88 -3.39
CA ILE A 238 20.20 2.07 -4.20
C ILE A 238 20.11 3.32 -3.32
N ASP A 239 19.02 3.50 -2.56
CA ASP A 239 18.82 4.63 -1.67
C ASP A 239 19.91 4.74 -0.59
N TYR A 240 20.27 3.60 0.03
CA TYR A 240 21.37 3.51 0.98
C TYR A 240 22.71 3.91 0.36
N ASN A 241 23.06 3.35 -0.79
CA ASN A 241 24.33 3.63 -1.46
C ASN A 241 24.41 5.08 -1.96
N ASN A 242 23.30 5.64 -2.45
CA ASN A 242 23.22 7.04 -2.87
C ASN A 242 23.51 7.98 -1.70
N LEU A 243 22.93 7.72 -0.52
CA LEU A 243 23.21 8.53 0.66
C LEU A 243 24.64 8.30 1.17
N LYS A 244 25.10 7.05 1.24
CA LYS A 244 26.48 6.71 1.64
C LYS A 244 27.52 7.46 0.80
N SER A 245 27.36 7.45 -0.53
CA SER A 245 28.22 8.17 -1.46
C SER A 245 28.17 9.69 -1.25
N ARG A 246 26.98 10.24 -0.94
CA ARG A 246 26.81 11.68 -0.70
C ARG A 246 27.49 12.16 0.58
N ILE A 247 27.41 11.38 1.66
CA ILE A 247 27.94 11.77 2.98
C ILE A 247 29.34 11.22 3.27
N GLY A 248 29.85 10.31 2.44
CA GLY A 248 31.19 9.73 2.57
C GLY A 248 31.37 8.71 3.71
N ARG A 249 30.29 8.27 4.36
CA ARG A 249 30.31 7.27 5.44
C ARG A 249 29.01 6.45 5.46
N ILE A 250 28.99 5.36 6.24
CA ILE A 250 27.77 4.59 6.48
C ILE A 250 26.71 5.53 7.13
N PRO A 251 25.53 5.70 6.50
CA PRO A 251 24.47 6.53 7.06
C PRO A 251 23.79 5.82 8.22
N MET A 252 23.41 6.60 9.23
CA MET A 252 22.49 6.21 10.30
C MET A 252 21.06 6.66 9.94
N MET A 253 20.02 6.21 10.64
CA MET A 253 18.63 6.56 10.35
C MET A 253 18.41 8.08 10.35
N ILE A 254 19.04 8.80 11.30
CA ILE A 254 18.90 10.25 11.37
C ILE A 254 19.52 10.97 10.15
N ASP A 255 20.49 10.36 9.47
CA ASP A 255 21.11 10.96 8.28
C ASP A 255 20.15 11.00 7.11
N PHE A 256 19.33 9.95 6.91
CA PHE A 256 18.30 9.95 5.88
C PHE A 256 17.28 11.06 6.10
N VAL A 257 16.86 11.25 7.35
CA VAL A 257 15.91 12.29 7.73
C VAL A 257 16.48 13.68 7.45
N LYS A 258 17.71 13.95 7.89
CA LYS A 258 18.39 15.24 7.65
C LYS A 258 18.60 15.55 6.17
N ASN A 259 18.74 14.53 5.34
CA ASN A 259 18.94 14.66 3.90
C ASN A 259 17.63 14.59 3.09
N ASN A 260 16.45 14.56 3.74
CA ASN A 260 15.14 14.36 3.12
C ASN A 260 15.10 13.15 2.17
N SER A 261 15.86 12.11 2.51
CA SER A 261 15.99 10.88 1.73
C SER A 261 14.88 9.88 2.11
N ARG A 262 15.07 8.62 1.73
CA ARG A 262 14.21 7.47 2.05
C ARG A 262 13.77 7.47 3.51
N ASP A 263 12.50 7.21 3.79
CA ASP A 263 12.02 7.03 5.16
C ASP A 263 12.74 5.84 5.83
N PRO A 264 13.52 6.07 6.90
CA PRO A 264 14.25 5.02 7.59
C PRO A 264 13.40 3.83 8.04
N PHE A 265 12.11 4.04 8.31
CA PHE A 265 11.24 2.96 8.74
C PHE A 265 11.09 1.87 7.66
N SER A 266 11.24 2.19 6.38
CA SER A 266 11.24 1.20 5.30
C SER A 266 12.34 0.14 5.46
N PHE A 267 13.51 0.51 5.99
CA PHE A 267 14.58 -0.46 6.26
C PHE A 267 14.21 -1.38 7.43
N ILE A 268 13.49 -0.86 8.42
CA ILE A 268 12.97 -1.62 9.58
C ILE A 268 11.87 -2.59 9.13
N GLU A 269 10.95 -2.15 8.27
CA GLU A 269 9.90 -3.02 7.73
C GLU A 269 10.52 -4.20 6.96
N TYR A 270 11.56 -3.95 6.17
CA TYR A 270 12.22 -4.99 5.38
C TYR A 270 13.17 -5.91 6.18
N SER A 271 13.98 -5.37 7.09
CA SER A 271 15.03 -6.14 7.81
C SER A 271 14.84 -6.21 9.32
N LYS A 272 13.68 -5.80 9.83
CA LYS A 272 13.28 -5.76 11.25
C LYS A 272 14.04 -4.75 12.12
N SER A 273 15.27 -4.42 11.77
CA SER A 273 16.07 -3.34 12.36
C SER A 273 17.00 -2.74 11.29
N TYR A 274 17.44 -1.50 11.50
CA TYR A 274 18.39 -0.86 10.60
C TYR A 274 19.79 -1.50 10.65
N PHE A 275 20.20 -2.02 11.81
CA PHE A 275 21.43 -2.80 11.96
C PHE A 275 21.43 -4.03 11.06
N ASN A 276 20.34 -4.82 11.09
CA ASN A 276 20.21 -6.02 10.27
C ASN A 276 20.21 -5.69 8.77
N PHE A 277 19.62 -4.55 8.39
CA PHE A 277 19.67 -4.09 7.01
C PHE A 277 21.12 -3.83 6.56
N ILE A 278 21.88 -3.02 7.29
CA ILE A 278 23.28 -2.70 6.93
C ILE A 278 24.10 -3.98 6.85
N ASN A 279 24.03 -4.84 7.86
CA ASN A 279 24.78 -6.09 7.91
C ASN A 279 24.46 -7.00 6.70
N LYS A 280 23.24 -6.93 6.16
CA LYS A 280 22.81 -7.68 4.97
C LYS A 280 23.33 -7.09 3.66
N VAL A 281 23.52 -5.77 3.58
CA VAL A 281 23.75 -5.08 2.29
C VAL A 281 25.14 -4.50 2.11
N ASP A 282 25.84 -4.17 3.20
CA ASP A 282 27.11 -3.47 3.15
C ASP A 282 28.24 -4.34 3.73
N LYS A 283 29.03 -4.96 2.84
CA LYS A 283 30.17 -5.80 3.24
C LYS A 283 31.30 -5.04 3.94
N THR A 284 31.32 -3.71 3.87
CA THR A 284 32.31 -2.86 4.58
C THR A 284 31.93 -2.62 6.05
N PHE A 285 30.72 -3.01 6.46
CA PHE A 285 30.28 -2.93 7.85
C PHE A 285 30.80 -4.15 8.62
N ASP A 286 31.74 -3.93 9.54
CA ASP A 286 32.42 -5.00 10.29
C ASP A 286 31.88 -5.21 11.72
N LYS A 287 30.84 -4.46 12.11
CA LYS A 287 30.26 -4.55 13.44
C LYS A 287 29.33 -5.74 13.54
N SER A 288 29.46 -6.51 14.62
CA SER A 288 28.59 -7.64 14.93
C SER A 288 27.86 -7.44 16.26
N LEU A 289 26.65 -7.98 16.32
CA LEU A 289 25.87 -8.10 17.55
C LEU A 289 25.56 -9.58 17.75
N ASP A 290 25.53 -10.00 19.01
CA ASP A 290 24.98 -11.32 19.32
C ASP A 290 23.48 -11.37 19.00
N LYS A 291 22.94 -12.59 18.97
CA LYS A 291 21.53 -12.82 18.65
C LYS A 291 20.58 -12.06 19.58
N ARG A 292 20.89 -11.97 20.87
CA ARG A 292 20.04 -11.31 21.88
C ARG A 292 19.97 -9.80 21.64
N LEU A 293 21.11 -9.15 21.42
CA LEU A 293 21.19 -7.71 21.14
C LEU A 293 20.53 -7.36 19.80
N SER A 294 20.69 -8.21 18.78
CA SER A 294 20.01 -8.04 17.49
C SER A 294 18.49 -8.11 17.64
N GLU A 295 17.96 -9.15 18.30
CA GLU A 295 16.52 -9.31 18.55
C GLU A 295 15.93 -8.16 19.38
N LEU A 296 16.69 -7.65 20.35
CA LEU A 296 16.27 -6.52 21.17
C LEU A 296 16.22 -5.21 20.38
N LEU A 297 17.15 -4.98 19.43
CA LEU A 297 17.06 -3.84 18.51
C LEU A 297 15.85 -3.94 17.58
N GLU A 298 15.48 -5.14 17.12
CA GLU A 298 14.26 -5.33 16.33
C GLU A 298 13.02 -4.91 17.12
N LEU A 299 12.95 -5.31 18.39
CA LEU A 299 11.87 -4.95 19.30
C LEU A 299 11.77 -3.44 19.52
N PHE A 300 12.87 -2.78 19.89
CA PHE A 300 12.86 -1.33 20.06
C PHE A 300 12.46 -0.61 18.77
N SER A 301 12.97 -1.05 17.62
CA SER A 301 12.70 -0.40 16.33
C SER A 301 11.23 -0.48 15.93
N LYS A 302 10.58 -1.63 16.12
CA LYS A 302 9.19 -1.86 15.69
C LYS A 302 8.15 -1.41 16.70
N GLU A 303 8.40 -1.70 17.98
CA GLU A 303 7.37 -1.60 19.02
C GLU A 303 7.41 -0.28 19.76
N ILE A 304 8.58 0.37 19.84
CA ILE A 304 8.78 1.59 20.64
C ILE A 304 9.05 2.78 19.74
N ASN A 305 10.12 2.69 18.94
CA ASN A 305 10.66 3.77 18.12
C ASN A 305 10.00 3.86 16.73
N ASN A 306 8.70 3.56 16.65
CA ASN A 306 7.88 3.68 15.45
C ASN A 306 7.26 5.10 15.28
N ALA A 307 7.71 6.07 16.06
CA ALA A 307 7.28 7.47 16.03
C ALA A 307 5.78 7.71 16.32
N LYS A 308 5.06 6.75 16.93
CA LYS A 308 3.64 6.91 17.28
C LYS A 308 3.41 7.47 18.68
N ARG A 309 4.30 7.18 19.63
CA ARG A 309 4.25 7.64 21.03
C ARG A 309 5.58 8.26 21.43
N ILE A 310 5.54 9.48 21.95
CA ILE A 310 6.75 10.28 22.16
C ILE A 310 7.38 10.07 23.54
N GLU A 311 6.56 9.78 24.54
CA GLU A 311 6.95 9.62 25.93
C GLU A 311 7.99 8.51 26.09
N GLU A 312 7.76 7.37 25.43
CA GLU A 312 8.64 6.21 25.52
C GLU A 312 10.01 6.49 24.91
N SER A 313 10.06 7.17 23.76
CA SER A 313 11.33 7.56 23.14
C SER A 313 12.07 8.63 23.97
N ILE A 314 11.37 9.57 24.62
CA ILE A 314 12.00 10.54 25.53
C ILE A 314 12.57 9.84 26.76
N ILE A 315 11.81 8.93 27.39
CA ILE A 315 12.29 8.14 28.52
C ILE A 315 13.59 7.41 28.15
N LEU A 316 13.60 6.69 27.03
CA LEU A 316 14.80 5.99 26.57
C LEU A 316 15.96 6.95 26.27
N LYS A 317 15.70 8.10 25.62
CA LYS A 317 16.74 9.08 25.30
C LYS A 317 17.43 9.60 26.54
N GLU A 318 16.67 10.02 27.54
CA GLU A 318 17.23 10.58 28.77
C GLU A 318 17.97 9.51 29.56
N LEU A 319 17.40 8.30 29.70
CA LEU A 319 18.09 7.19 30.38
C LEU A 319 19.40 6.80 29.67
N LEU A 320 19.45 6.80 28.33
CA LEU A 320 20.68 6.51 27.60
C LEU A 320 21.77 7.59 27.79
N ASN A 321 21.39 8.80 28.21
CA ASN A 321 22.30 9.92 28.47
C ASN A 321 22.75 10.01 29.93
N SER A 322 21.82 9.86 30.88
CA SER A 322 22.04 10.11 32.31
C SER A 322 21.78 8.92 33.23
N ASN A 323 21.42 7.74 32.70
CA ASN A 323 21.01 6.52 33.43
C ASN A 323 19.78 6.63 34.33
N GLU A 324 19.37 7.85 34.70
CA GLU A 324 18.22 8.14 35.54
C GLU A 324 17.38 9.28 34.95
N LEU A 325 16.06 9.21 35.13
CA LEU A 325 15.11 10.25 34.75
C LEU A 325 13.99 10.35 35.79
N THR A 326 13.75 11.52 36.37
CA THR A 326 12.62 11.69 37.30
C THR A 326 11.31 11.89 36.54
N ILE A 327 10.18 11.43 37.09
CA ILE A 327 8.84 11.68 36.51
C ILE A 327 8.58 13.19 36.37
N SER A 328 9.05 13.99 37.33
CA SER A 328 8.93 15.45 37.27
C SER A 328 9.63 16.01 36.05
N LYS A 329 10.86 15.57 35.77
CA LYS A 329 11.62 16.01 34.60
C LYS A 329 11.00 15.54 33.29
N LEU A 330 10.50 14.30 33.23
CA LEU A 330 9.74 13.81 32.06
C LEU A 330 8.54 14.71 31.77
N ASN A 331 7.76 15.04 32.81
CA ASN A 331 6.59 15.91 32.68
C ASN A 331 6.96 17.33 32.23
N GLU A 332 8.08 17.88 32.71
CA GLU A 332 8.61 19.18 32.26
C GLU A 332 8.97 19.14 30.77
N LEU A 333 9.79 18.16 30.35
CA LEU A 333 10.22 18.00 28.96
C LEU A 333 9.05 17.87 27.98
N ILE A 334 8.02 17.12 28.37
CA ILE A 334 6.83 16.93 27.53
C ILE A 334 5.96 18.19 27.53
N PHE A 335 5.77 18.81 28.69
CA PHE A 335 4.95 20.01 28.81
C PHE A 335 5.54 21.18 28.02
N ASP A 336 6.85 21.41 28.12
CA ASP A 336 7.52 22.53 27.46
C ASP A 336 7.33 22.48 25.94
N LYS A 337 7.40 21.28 25.35
CA LYS A 337 7.34 21.12 23.89
C LYS A 337 5.93 20.82 23.36
N TYR A 338 5.20 19.92 24.01
CA TYR A 338 3.93 19.39 23.51
C TYR A 338 2.71 19.93 24.28
N GLN A 339 2.94 20.70 25.35
CA GLN A 339 1.90 21.42 26.09
C GLN A 339 0.85 20.52 26.75
N TYR A 340 1.25 19.31 27.15
CA TYR A 340 0.46 18.40 27.99
C TYR A 340 1.36 17.69 29.03
N ARG A 341 0.74 17.04 30.01
CA ARG A 341 1.45 16.21 31.00
C ARG A 341 0.93 14.77 30.92
N PRO A 342 1.79 13.76 30.80
CA PRO A 342 1.38 12.36 30.84
C PRO A 342 0.62 12.04 32.14
N SER A 343 -0.46 11.26 32.01
CA SER A 343 -1.16 10.71 33.17
C SER A 343 -0.36 9.59 33.84
N ILE A 344 -0.78 9.21 35.04
CA ILE A 344 -0.19 8.07 35.78
C ILE A 344 -0.39 6.78 34.98
N GLU A 345 -1.54 6.62 34.33
CA GLU A 345 -1.87 5.48 33.47
C GLU A 345 -0.95 5.41 32.25
N THR A 346 -0.68 6.56 31.61
CA THR A 346 0.26 6.65 30.49
C THR A 346 1.68 6.32 30.92
N ILE A 347 2.12 6.81 32.09
CA ILE A 347 3.43 6.46 32.66
C ILE A 347 3.54 4.95 32.90
N LYS A 348 2.53 4.32 33.52
CA LYS A 348 2.49 2.86 33.72
C LYS A 348 2.53 2.10 32.39
N SER A 349 1.79 2.58 31.39
CA SER A 349 1.80 1.99 30.04
C SER A 349 3.19 2.11 29.39
N CYS A 350 3.87 3.24 29.52
CA CYS A 350 5.23 3.42 28.99
C CYS A 350 6.21 2.39 29.58
N ILE A 351 6.13 2.13 30.89
CA ILE A 351 6.95 1.10 31.55
C ILE A 351 6.64 -0.29 30.98
N SER A 352 5.35 -0.64 30.89
CA SER A 352 4.90 -1.92 30.33
C SER A 352 5.40 -2.11 28.89
N ASN A 353 5.32 -1.07 28.07
CA ASN A 353 5.70 -1.11 26.67
C ASN A 353 7.22 -1.21 26.49
N ILE A 354 8.01 -0.39 27.19
CA ILE A 354 9.48 -0.42 27.12
C ILE A 354 10.03 -1.76 27.63
N ASN A 355 9.35 -2.39 28.57
CA ASN A 355 9.61 -3.76 29.03
C ASN A 355 8.94 -4.84 28.15
N PHE A 356 8.35 -4.46 27.01
CA PHE A 356 7.68 -5.36 26.06
C PHE A 356 6.63 -6.29 26.68
N SER A 357 6.04 -5.89 27.81
CA SER A 357 4.98 -6.64 28.49
C SER A 357 3.66 -6.56 27.72
N PHE A 358 3.38 -5.42 27.07
CA PHE A 358 2.22 -5.25 26.18
C PHE A 358 2.13 -6.31 25.07
N ILE A 359 3.29 -6.75 24.54
CA ILE A 359 3.38 -7.83 23.55
C ILE A 359 3.73 -9.20 24.16
N ARG A 360 3.64 -9.33 25.49
CA ARG A 360 3.87 -10.57 26.25
C ARG A 360 5.28 -11.17 26.10
N LYS A 361 6.31 -10.32 25.96
CA LYS A 361 7.73 -10.75 25.99
C LYS A 361 8.41 -10.55 27.34
N GLU A 362 8.01 -9.52 28.10
CA GLU A 362 8.47 -9.26 29.47
C GLU A 362 10.00 -9.10 29.64
N GLU A 363 10.61 -8.21 28.86
CA GLU A 363 12.01 -7.84 29.07
C GLU A 363 12.19 -6.93 30.28
N LYS A 364 13.30 -7.09 31.00
CA LYS A 364 13.67 -6.22 32.13
C LYS A 364 14.53 -5.05 31.64
N VAL A 365 13.92 -4.06 31.00
CA VAL A 365 14.63 -2.87 30.48
C VAL A 365 14.68 -1.76 31.52
N ILE A 366 13.51 -1.26 31.95
CA ILE A 366 13.39 -0.15 32.90
C ILE A 366 12.50 -0.48 34.11
N PHE A 367 12.76 0.18 35.23
CA PHE A 367 11.87 0.19 36.39
C PHE A 367 11.77 1.59 36.99
N ILE A 368 10.87 1.78 37.94
CA ILE A 368 10.76 3.01 38.72
C ILE A 368 11.10 2.71 40.19
N GLU A 369 11.99 3.54 40.74
CA GLU A 369 12.33 3.60 42.15
C GLU A 369 12.27 5.06 42.60
N ASN A 370 11.54 5.37 43.69
CA ASN A 370 11.42 6.73 44.22
C ASN A 370 11.05 7.79 43.14
N ASN A 371 10.06 7.51 42.30
CA ASN A 371 9.62 8.35 41.18
C ASN A 371 10.71 8.66 40.13
N THR A 372 11.74 7.82 40.06
CA THR A 372 12.85 7.92 39.10
C THR A 372 12.89 6.65 38.25
N PHE A 373 12.83 6.81 36.94
CA PHE A 373 13.09 5.75 35.98
C PHE A 373 14.58 5.40 36.00
N LYS A 374 14.89 4.11 35.98
CA LYS A 374 16.25 3.56 35.90
C LYS A 374 16.26 2.34 34.99
N PHE A 375 17.43 2.02 34.43
CA PHE A 375 17.65 0.73 33.77
C PHE A 375 17.88 -0.37 34.80
N TYR A 376 17.39 -1.59 34.52
CA TYR A 376 17.84 -2.77 35.25
C TYR A 376 19.33 -3.03 35.02
N ASP A 377 20.05 -3.54 36.03
CA ASP A 377 21.49 -3.86 35.92
C ASP A 377 21.81 -4.82 34.78
N GLU A 378 20.91 -5.77 34.48
CA GLU A 378 21.04 -6.68 33.34
C GLU A 378 21.05 -5.91 32.01
N PHE A 379 20.18 -4.92 31.86
CA PHE A 379 20.12 -4.09 30.66
C PHE A 379 21.29 -3.10 30.59
N ILE A 380 21.77 -2.57 31.73
CA ILE A 380 22.98 -1.74 31.80
C ILE A 380 24.17 -2.48 31.17
N LYS A 381 24.33 -3.79 31.44
CA LYS A 381 25.37 -4.61 30.82
C LYS A 381 25.22 -4.68 29.30
N LEU A 382 24.00 -4.78 28.78
CA LEU A 382 23.73 -4.83 27.33
C LEU A 382 24.10 -3.51 26.63
N ILE A 383 23.75 -2.37 27.23
CA ILE A 383 24.07 -1.05 26.66
C ILE A 383 25.55 -0.66 26.76
N THR A 384 26.39 -1.44 27.46
CA THR A 384 27.85 -1.26 27.39
C THR A 384 28.40 -1.64 26.00
N ASN A 385 27.69 -2.48 25.23
CA ASN A 385 28.03 -2.74 23.84
C ASN A 385 27.82 -1.45 23.03
N THR A 386 28.92 -0.87 22.55
CA THR A 386 28.93 0.42 21.83
C THR A 386 28.06 0.39 20.59
N THR A 387 28.12 -0.68 19.80
CA THR A 387 27.30 -0.85 18.59
C THR A 387 25.82 -0.87 18.94
N PHE A 388 25.40 -1.69 19.91
CA PHE A 388 24.01 -1.78 20.33
C PHE A 388 23.48 -0.42 20.80
N ARG A 389 24.26 0.27 21.66
CA ARG A 389 23.89 1.59 22.18
C ARG A 389 23.78 2.64 21.08
N GLU A 390 24.72 2.67 20.14
CA GLU A 390 24.70 3.61 19.00
C GLU A 390 23.44 3.45 18.15
N PHE A 391 23.10 2.22 17.76
CA PHE A 391 21.92 1.93 16.93
C PHE A 391 20.60 2.15 17.67
N LEU A 392 20.53 1.81 18.96
CA LEU A 392 19.37 2.09 19.79
C LEU A 392 19.15 3.60 19.93
N PHE A 393 20.21 4.35 20.23
CA PHE A 393 20.12 5.80 20.40
C PHE A 393 19.74 6.51 19.09
N ASP A 394 20.26 6.06 17.95
CA ASP A 394 19.87 6.58 16.64
C ASP A 394 18.39 6.28 16.31
N SER A 395 17.90 5.07 16.58
CA SER A 395 16.49 4.70 16.46
C SER A 395 15.58 5.57 17.32
N VAL A 396 15.98 5.86 18.56
CA VAL A 396 15.25 6.76 19.47
C VAL A 396 15.21 8.19 18.90
N ASN A 397 16.34 8.71 18.43
CA ASN A 397 16.40 10.06 17.85
C ASN A 397 15.58 10.18 16.55
N TYR A 398 15.58 9.13 15.72
CA TYR A 398 14.70 9.04 14.56
C TYR A 398 13.23 9.15 14.97
N SER A 399 12.79 8.33 15.94
CA SER A 399 11.41 8.31 16.43
C SER A 399 10.97 9.69 16.94
N ILE A 400 11.80 10.33 17.78
CA ILE A 400 11.54 11.67 18.30
C ILE A 400 11.46 12.69 17.17
N HIS A 401 12.39 12.66 16.21
CA HIS A 401 12.37 13.59 15.10
C HIS A 401 11.09 13.45 14.26
N ASN A 402 10.73 12.22 13.90
CA ASN A 402 9.58 11.96 13.05
C ASN A 402 8.25 12.30 13.75
N PHE A 403 8.12 12.01 15.05
CA PHE A 403 6.96 12.48 15.82
C PHE A 403 6.86 14.01 15.82
N ASN A 404 7.98 14.70 16.09
CA ASN A 404 8.03 16.16 16.10
C ASN A 404 7.65 16.79 14.76
N LYS A 405 8.09 16.18 13.66
CA LYS A 405 7.76 16.66 12.31
C LYS A 405 6.25 16.64 12.04
N ASN A 406 5.53 15.66 12.59
CA ASN A 406 4.10 15.49 12.38
C ASN A 406 3.24 16.08 13.50
N PHE A 407 3.85 16.56 14.58
CA PHE A 407 3.12 17.05 15.75
C PHE A 407 2.52 18.43 15.47
N ASN A 408 1.21 18.53 15.68
CA ASN A 408 0.49 19.79 15.74
C ASN A 408 -0.43 19.74 16.97
N LYS A 409 -0.27 20.72 17.87
CA LYS A 409 -1.04 20.80 19.11
C LYS A 409 -2.55 20.83 18.87
N ASP A 410 -3.01 21.57 17.86
CA ASP A 410 -4.42 21.75 17.56
C ASP A 410 -5.07 20.44 17.07
N TYR A 411 -4.25 19.52 16.58
CA TYR A 411 -4.64 18.20 16.09
C TYR A 411 -4.32 17.06 17.07
N TYR A 412 -3.69 17.33 18.20
CA TYR A 412 -3.40 16.31 19.19
C TYR A 412 -4.62 16.06 20.10
N ARG A 413 -5.04 14.81 20.22
CA ARG A 413 -6.19 14.35 21.00
C ARG A 413 -5.77 13.17 21.86
N ASP A 414 -5.30 13.48 23.06
CA ASP A 414 -5.03 12.53 24.15
C ASP A 414 -4.40 11.21 23.65
N GLY A 415 -3.18 11.33 23.13
CA GLY A 415 -2.38 10.23 22.58
C GLY A 415 -2.35 10.13 21.05
N LEU A 416 -3.32 10.70 20.34
CA LEU A 416 -3.47 10.53 18.88
C LEU A 416 -3.41 11.87 18.15
N LEU A 417 -2.84 11.89 16.95
CA LEU A 417 -2.82 13.06 16.05
C LEU A 417 -3.88 12.88 14.97
N LEU A 418 -4.76 13.87 14.79
CA LEU A 418 -5.75 13.87 13.71
C LEU A 418 -5.07 13.69 12.34
N PHE A 419 -5.71 12.91 11.47
CA PHE A 419 -5.31 12.65 10.09
C PHE A 419 -3.97 11.91 9.93
N ASN A 420 -3.43 11.38 11.03
CA ASN A 420 -2.32 10.44 11.00
C ASN A 420 -2.83 9.00 10.96
N LYS A 421 -2.00 8.13 10.36
CA LYS A 421 -2.27 6.70 10.26
C LYS A 421 -1.83 5.94 11.50
N TYR A 422 -2.65 5.00 11.95
CA TYR A 422 -2.37 4.12 13.08
C TYR A 422 -2.80 2.70 12.76
N SER A 423 -1.98 1.72 13.13
CA SER A 423 -2.41 0.32 13.15
C SER A 423 -3.35 0.09 14.35
N ARG A 424 -4.13 -0.98 14.32
CA ARG A 424 -4.94 -1.40 15.49
C ARG A 424 -4.07 -1.61 16.74
N LYS A 425 -2.85 -2.14 16.55
CA LYS A 425 -1.86 -2.35 17.62
C LYS A 425 -1.40 -1.03 18.22
N ASP A 426 -1.08 -0.04 17.39
CA ASP A 426 -0.72 1.31 17.85
C ASP A 426 -1.85 1.91 18.68
N VAL A 427 -3.11 1.80 18.23
CA VAL A 427 -4.25 2.33 18.98
C VAL A 427 -4.40 1.63 20.33
N CYS A 428 -4.28 0.30 20.39
CA CYS A 428 -4.33 -0.43 21.67
C CYS A 428 -3.23 0.05 22.64
N ARG A 429 -1.99 0.23 22.12
CA ARG A 429 -0.84 0.75 22.88
C ARG A 429 -1.10 2.16 23.38
N LEU A 430 -1.56 3.06 22.49
CA LEU A 430 -1.80 4.47 22.76
C LEU A 430 -2.94 4.71 23.75
N LEU A 431 -3.96 3.85 23.74
CA LEU A 431 -5.07 3.85 24.71
C LEU A 431 -4.72 3.20 26.05
N ASN A 432 -3.44 2.90 26.31
CA ASN A 432 -2.94 2.32 27.56
C ASN A 432 -3.57 0.95 27.90
N TRP A 433 -3.93 0.15 26.88
CA TRP A 433 -4.44 -1.20 27.14
C TRP A 433 -3.31 -2.11 27.63
N GLU A 434 -3.62 -3.02 28.54
CA GLU A 434 -2.62 -3.87 29.21
C GLU A 434 -1.87 -4.80 28.25
N ASN A 435 -2.54 -5.26 27.19
CA ASN A 435 -2.04 -6.26 26.26
C ASN A 435 -2.47 -5.91 24.84
N ASP A 436 -1.66 -6.35 23.86
CA ASP A 436 -2.04 -6.34 22.46
C ASP A 436 -3.22 -7.29 22.21
N VAL A 437 -4.38 -6.70 21.89
CA VAL A 437 -5.61 -7.41 21.51
C VAL A 437 -6.06 -7.02 20.11
N SER A 438 -5.16 -6.44 19.31
CA SER A 438 -5.46 -5.88 17.99
C SER A 438 -6.13 -6.88 17.04
N SER A 439 -5.77 -8.16 17.12
CA SER A 439 -6.38 -9.27 16.35
C SER A 439 -7.87 -9.48 16.62
N THR A 440 -8.37 -9.03 17.78
CA THR A 440 -9.76 -9.24 18.22
C THR A 440 -10.57 -7.94 18.28
N VAL A 441 -10.02 -6.83 17.76
CA VAL A 441 -10.74 -5.56 17.65
C VAL A 441 -11.73 -5.60 16.48
N TYR A 442 -11.38 -6.27 15.38
CA TYR A 442 -12.16 -6.33 14.13
C TYR A 442 -12.57 -4.92 13.64
N GLY A 443 -13.84 -4.53 13.83
CA GLY A 443 -14.35 -3.20 13.52
C GLY A 443 -14.43 -2.27 14.73
N TYR A 444 -14.74 -2.77 15.93
CA TYR A 444 -14.78 -1.94 17.14
C TYR A 444 -14.71 -2.79 18.40
N ARG A 445 -14.18 -2.21 19.47
CA ARG A 445 -14.15 -2.84 20.79
C ARG A 445 -14.11 -1.81 21.90
N THR A 446 -15.08 -1.83 22.79
CA THR A 446 -15.08 -0.95 23.98
C THR A 446 -14.23 -1.56 25.09
N ARG A 447 -13.30 -0.77 25.63
CA ARG A 447 -12.54 -1.11 26.86
C ARG A 447 -12.29 0.17 27.64
N ASN A 448 -12.42 0.11 28.97
CA ASN A 448 -12.25 1.28 29.85
C ASN A 448 -13.09 2.50 29.39
N GLU A 449 -14.32 2.25 28.96
CA GLU A 449 -15.26 3.27 28.44
C GLU A 449 -14.79 4.01 27.18
N VAL A 450 -13.76 3.53 26.49
CA VAL A 450 -13.29 4.05 25.20
C VAL A 450 -13.57 3.04 24.08
N THR A 451 -14.11 3.51 22.96
CA THR A 451 -14.44 2.69 21.79
C THR A 451 -13.75 3.21 20.53
N PRO A 452 -12.63 2.60 20.12
CA PRO A 452 -12.11 2.79 18.77
C PRO A 452 -12.94 2.02 17.74
N CYS A 453 -13.33 2.70 16.66
CA CYS A 453 -14.07 2.20 15.51
C CYS A 453 -13.18 2.28 14.26
N PHE A 454 -12.95 1.14 13.61
CA PHE A 454 -12.14 0.98 12.40
C PHE A 454 -13.02 0.65 11.22
N VAL A 455 -12.90 1.44 10.15
CA VAL A 455 -13.70 1.30 8.93
C VAL A 455 -12.81 1.24 7.70
N THR A 456 -13.04 0.23 6.86
CA THR A 456 -12.58 0.22 5.47
C THR A 456 -13.71 0.80 4.61
N TYR A 457 -13.49 1.96 4.00
CA TYR A 457 -14.54 2.76 3.34
C TYR A 457 -15.08 2.11 2.06
N HIS A 458 -14.18 1.78 1.14
CA HIS A 458 -14.44 0.99 -0.06
C HIS A 458 -14.02 -0.45 0.20
N LYS A 459 -15.03 -1.31 0.36
CA LYS A 459 -14.87 -2.75 0.51
C LYS A 459 -14.63 -3.38 -0.86
N SER A 460 -13.76 -4.39 -0.94
CA SER A 460 -13.55 -5.11 -2.20
C SER A 460 -14.82 -5.87 -2.60
N ASP A 461 -15.00 -6.06 -3.91
CA ASP A 461 -16.17 -6.79 -4.45
C ASP A 461 -16.20 -8.26 -3.97
N ASP A 462 -15.01 -8.81 -3.66
CA ASP A 462 -14.76 -10.18 -3.19
C ASP A 462 -15.03 -10.42 -1.69
N ILE A 463 -15.46 -9.40 -0.91
CA ILE A 463 -15.85 -9.62 0.50
C ILE A 463 -17.23 -10.28 0.56
N GLU A 464 -17.39 -11.29 1.43
CA GLU A 464 -18.70 -11.86 1.74
C GLU A 464 -19.72 -10.74 2.03
N ASN A 465 -20.92 -10.84 1.45
CA ASN A 465 -22.02 -9.89 1.67
C ASN A 465 -22.40 -9.71 3.16
N THR A 466 -21.93 -10.59 4.04
CA THR A 466 -22.09 -10.55 5.51
C THR A 466 -21.28 -9.44 6.20
N ILE A 467 -20.33 -8.80 5.52
CA ILE A 467 -19.41 -7.76 6.06
C ILE A 467 -19.53 -6.43 5.28
N LYS A 468 -20.34 -6.36 4.22
CA LYS A 468 -20.63 -5.14 3.44
C LYS A 468 -21.56 -4.18 4.18
N TYR A 469 -21.09 -3.67 5.32
CA TYR A 469 -21.75 -2.56 6.04
C TYR A 469 -21.78 -1.28 5.19
N ASN A 470 -22.87 -0.52 5.28
CA ASN A 470 -23.04 0.77 4.61
C ASN A 470 -22.45 1.92 5.46
N ASP A 471 -21.13 1.93 5.61
CA ASP A 471 -20.40 3.00 6.26
C ASP A 471 -20.07 4.10 5.24
N TYR A 472 -20.46 5.35 5.49
CA TYR A 472 -20.20 6.45 4.57
C TYR A 472 -20.20 7.81 5.25
N PHE A 473 -19.51 8.79 4.65
CA PHE A 473 -19.62 10.18 5.08
C PHE A 473 -20.92 10.80 4.57
N VAL A 474 -21.74 11.31 5.49
CA VAL A 474 -22.93 12.13 5.16
C VAL A 474 -22.50 13.56 4.86
N THR A 475 -21.56 14.08 5.65
CA THR A 475 -20.86 15.36 5.46
C THR A 475 -19.44 15.21 6.02
N PRO A 476 -18.52 16.17 5.81
CA PRO A 476 -17.19 16.13 6.44
C PRO A 476 -17.19 16.01 7.97
N SER A 477 -18.29 16.35 8.65
CA SER A 477 -18.43 16.24 10.12
C SER A 477 -19.32 15.08 10.57
N VAL A 478 -20.10 14.47 9.67
CA VAL A 478 -21.09 13.45 10.04
C VAL A 478 -20.81 12.16 9.29
N PHE A 479 -20.52 11.10 10.06
CA PHE A 479 -20.22 9.78 9.54
C PHE A 479 -21.35 8.80 9.90
N ALA A 480 -21.93 8.15 8.89
CA ALA A 480 -22.85 7.04 9.08
C ALA A 480 -22.05 5.77 9.33
N TRP A 481 -22.31 5.11 10.45
CA TRP A 481 -21.59 3.92 10.89
C TRP A 481 -22.57 2.80 11.22
N GLU A 482 -22.20 1.57 10.88
CA GLU A 482 -22.99 0.39 11.23
C GLU A 482 -22.27 -0.53 12.20
N SER A 483 -23.05 -1.12 13.11
CA SER A 483 -22.54 -2.19 13.95
C SER A 483 -22.23 -3.45 13.15
N ARG A 484 -21.36 -4.29 13.71
CA ARG A 484 -21.17 -5.68 13.30
C ARG A 484 -22.49 -6.44 13.15
N SER A 485 -22.53 -7.41 12.24
CA SER A 485 -23.73 -8.21 11.96
C SER A 485 -24.23 -8.99 13.18
N ASN A 486 -25.53 -9.27 13.18
CA ASN A 486 -26.23 -9.96 14.27
C ASN A 486 -26.11 -9.23 15.62
N ARG A 487 -26.41 -7.93 15.63
CA ARG A 487 -26.42 -7.07 16.82
C ARG A 487 -27.75 -6.35 16.98
N LYS A 488 -28.20 -6.29 18.24
CA LYS A 488 -29.44 -5.62 18.65
C LYS A 488 -29.14 -4.54 19.68
N LEU A 489 -30.05 -3.59 19.85
CA LEU A 489 -29.93 -2.56 20.91
C LEU A 489 -29.73 -3.14 22.32
N SER A 490 -30.24 -4.35 22.55
CA SER A 490 -30.06 -5.09 23.80
C SER A 490 -28.68 -5.75 23.95
N SER A 491 -27.91 -5.90 22.88
CA SER A 491 -26.58 -6.52 22.88
C SER A 491 -25.62 -5.73 23.79
N GLN A 492 -24.92 -6.44 24.68
CA GLN A 492 -24.02 -5.79 25.65
C GLN A 492 -22.94 -4.95 24.98
N GLU A 493 -22.41 -5.44 23.85
CA GLU A 493 -21.43 -4.73 23.05
C GLU A 493 -21.93 -3.35 22.59
N ILE A 494 -23.18 -3.26 22.17
CA ILE A 494 -23.82 -2.01 21.73
C ILE A 494 -24.09 -1.08 22.89
N LYS A 495 -24.57 -1.63 24.01
CA LYS A 495 -24.72 -0.83 25.25
C LYS A 495 -23.42 -0.20 25.67
N ASN A 496 -22.30 -0.91 25.53
CA ASN A 496 -20.98 -0.39 25.83
C ASN A 496 -20.57 0.74 24.87
N VAL A 497 -20.87 0.62 23.56
CA VAL A 497 -20.62 1.71 22.58
C VAL A 497 -21.44 2.95 22.93
N VAL A 498 -22.74 2.79 23.21
CA VAL A 498 -23.63 3.91 23.56
C VAL A 498 -23.22 4.59 24.87
N ALA A 499 -22.74 3.81 25.85
CA ALA A 499 -22.26 4.31 27.13
C ALA A 499 -20.79 4.78 27.11
N SER A 500 -20.11 4.68 25.97
CA SER A 500 -18.68 5.00 25.87
C SER A 500 -18.45 6.50 26.11
N LYS A 501 -17.48 6.84 26.95
CA LYS A 501 -17.09 8.24 27.22
C LYS A 501 -16.34 8.88 26.07
N ARG A 502 -15.64 8.06 25.27
CA ARG A 502 -14.84 8.51 24.13
C ARG A 502 -14.99 7.51 22.98
N ILE A 503 -15.41 7.96 21.82
CA ILE A 503 -15.50 7.16 20.60
C ILE A 503 -14.50 7.73 19.60
N LEU A 504 -13.67 6.87 19.02
CA LEU A 504 -12.59 7.27 18.11
C LEU A 504 -12.87 6.69 16.74
N LEU A 505 -12.92 7.52 15.70
CA LEU A 505 -13.13 7.04 14.33
C LEU A 505 -11.81 6.90 13.59
N PHE A 506 -11.56 5.71 13.04
CA PHE A 506 -10.42 5.39 12.19
C PHE A 506 -10.92 4.87 10.85
N VAL A 507 -10.50 5.50 9.75
CA VAL A 507 -10.95 5.13 8.39
C VAL A 507 -9.74 4.92 7.47
N LYS A 508 -9.78 3.87 6.66
CA LYS A 508 -8.91 3.69 5.50
C LYS A 508 -9.77 3.59 4.25
N LYS A 509 -9.25 4.00 3.09
CA LYS A 509 -10.04 3.97 1.85
C LYS A 509 -10.34 2.55 1.45
N GLU A 510 -9.32 1.69 1.36
CA GLU A 510 -9.47 0.30 0.93
C GLU A 510 -8.39 -0.60 1.54
N ASP A 511 -8.54 -1.92 1.40
CA ASP A 511 -7.61 -2.87 2.00
C ASP A 511 -6.20 -2.87 1.38
N ALA A 512 -6.09 -2.50 0.10
CA ALA A 512 -4.81 -2.41 -0.61
C ALA A 512 -3.86 -1.33 -0.02
N GLU A 513 -4.38 -0.40 0.80
CA GLU A 513 -3.58 0.63 1.45
C GLU A 513 -2.74 0.12 2.64
N GLY A 514 -2.95 -1.12 3.09
CA GLY A 514 -2.27 -1.74 4.22
C GLY A 514 -3.12 -1.83 5.49
N THR A 515 -2.43 -1.99 6.62
CA THR A 515 -3.02 -2.28 7.93
C THR A 515 -3.47 -1.04 8.71
N ASP A 516 -3.00 0.13 8.30
CA ASP A 516 -3.14 1.36 9.07
C ASP A 516 -4.34 2.19 8.60
N PHE A 517 -4.96 2.89 9.55
CA PHE A 517 -6.16 3.69 9.35
C PHE A 517 -5.91 5.14 9.76
N TYR A 518 -6.44 6.10 9.01
CA TYR A 518 -6.41 7.51 9.39
C TYR A 518 -7.31 7.74 10.60
N PHE A 519 -6.77 8.38 11.63
CA PHE A 519 -7.57 8.87 12.75
C PHE A 519 -8.37 10.10 12.32
N MET A 520 -9.69 9.96 12.22
CA MET A 520 -10.61 11.04 11.80
C MET A 520 -11.03 11.93 12.96
N GLY A 521 -10.83 11.48 14.20
CA GLY A 521 -11.06 12.26 15.40
C GLY A 521 -11.97 11.58 16.41
N ASP A 522 -12.14 12.29 17.51
CA ASP A 522 -13.14 11.98 18.53
C ASP A 522 -14.54 12.24 17.97
N ALA A 523 -15.46 11.34 18.33
CA ALA A 523 -16.82 11.31 17.81
C ALA A 523 -17.83 11.23 18.96
N SER A 524 -18.99 11.86 18.73
CA SER A 524 -20.17 11.73 19.58
C SER A 524 -21.32 11.07 18.80
N ILE A 525 -22.18 10.32 19.49
CA ILE A 525 -23.36 9.73 18.86
C ILE A 525 -24.46 10.80 18.78
N ILE A 526 -25.00 11.01 17.59
CA ILE A 526 -26.21 11.84 17.43
C ILE A 526 -27.38 11.08 18.06
N LYS A 527 -27.97 11.63 19.13
CA LYS A 527 -28.91 10.92 20.02
C LYS A 527 -30.05 10.21 19.28
N ASP A 528 -30.67 10.87 18.30
CA ASP A 528 -31.82 10.33 17.57
C ASP A 528 -31.44 9.54 16.31
N SER A 529 -30.15 9.23 16.13
CA SER A 529 -29.64 8.51 14.96
C SER A 529 -29.60 6.99 15.12
N ILE A 530 -29.73 6.49 16.34
CA ILE A 530 -29.58 5.06 16.61
C ILE A 530 -30.83 4.31 16.11
N GLN A 531 -30.66 3.48 15.08
CA GLN A 531 -31.77 2.76 14.46
C GLN A 531 -31.44 1.28 14.30
N GLN A 532 -32.33 0.42 14.76
CA GLN A 532 -32.27 -1.02 14.49
C GLN A 532 -32.71 -1.27 13.05
N ALA A 533 -31.92 -2.03 12.30
CA ALA A 533 -32.22 -2.45 10.94
C ALA A 533 -31.81 -3.90 10.71
N GLU A 534 -32.00 -4.36 9.47
CA GLU A 534 -31.61 -5.68 9.00
C GLU A 534 -30.72 -5.55 7.76
N MET A 535 -29.72 -6.41 7.64
CA MET A 535 -28.84 -6.42 6.47
C MET A 535 -29.62 -6.82 5.21
N PRO A 536 -29.47 -6.10 4.08
CA PRO A 536 -30.21 -6.38 2.85
C PRO A 536 -30.09 -7.82 2.35
N ASP A 537 -28.89 -8.40 2.44
CA ASP A 537 -28.59 -9.71 1.85
C ASP A 537 -28.80 -10.90 2.81
N SER A 538 -28.76 -10.66 4.12
CA SER A 538 -28.75 -11.76 5.13
C SER A 538 -29.90 -11.70 6.14
N GLY A 539 -30.66 -10.61 6.19
CA GLY A 539 -31.71 -10.39 7.20
C GLY A 539 -31.20 -10.33 8.65
N LYS A 540 -29.88 -10.35 8.85
CA LYS A 540 -29.30 -10.31 10.20
C LYS A 540 -29.48 -8.91 10.79
N PRO A 541 -29.80 -8.79 12.09
CA PRO A 541 -30.00 -7.50 12.72
C PRO A 541 -28.67 -6.73 12.79
N ILE A 542 -28.74 -5.44 12.47
CA ILE A 542 -27.66 -4.45 12.58
C ILE A 542 -28.20 -3.16 13.19
N ILE A 543 -27.30 -2.25 13.56
CA ILE A 543 -27.66 -0.96 14.13
C ILE A 543 -26.92 0.12 13.39
N HIS A 544 -27.66 1.10 12.89
CA HIS A 544 -27.09 2.31 12.31
C HIS A 544 -26.88 3.35 13.40
N PHE A 545 -25.76 4.05 13.30
CA PHE A 545 -25.41 5.21 14.09
C PHE A 545 -25.04 6.35 13.15
N LYS A 546 -25.22 7.58 13.61
CA LYS A 546 -24.52 8.73 13.04
C LYS A 546 -23.58 9.30 14.09
N PHE A 547 -22.31 9.32 13.73
CA PHE A 547 -21.26 9.97 14.51
C PHE A 547 -21.10 11.42 14.05
N LEU A 548 -21.09 12.34 15.01
CA LEU A 548 -20.67 13.72 14.80
C LEU A 548 -19.22 13.85 15.28
N LEU A 549 -18.32 14.14 14.35
CA LEU A 549 -16.91 14.38 14.62
C LEU A 549 -16.73 15.75 15.28
N GLU A 550 -15.82 15.84 16.26
CA GLU A 550 -15.49 17.11 16.93
C GLU A 550 -14.92 18.16 15.97
N GLN A 551 -14.20 17.70 14.95
CA GLN A 551 -13.69 18.53 13.86
C GLN A 551 -14.05 17.91 12.52
N PRO A 552 -14.42 18.73 11.50
CA PRO A 552 -14.61 18.22 10.15
C PRO A 552 -13.31 17.60 9.63
N VAL A 553 -13.45 16.52 8.85
CA VAL A 553 -12.32 15.97 8.08
C VAL A 553 -11.86 17.01 7.08
N LYS A 554 -10.53 17.19 6.95
CA LYS A 554 -9.94 18.09 5.94
C LYS A 554 -10.44 17.75 4.54
N ASP A 555 -10.73 18.76 3.74
CA ASP A 555 -11.28 18.61 2.39
C ASP A 555 -10.45 17.64 1.52
N ASP A 556 -9.12 17.77 1.53
CA ASP A 556 -8.24 16.91 0.72
C ASP A 556 -8.34 15.43 1.13
N LEU A 557 -8.36 15.15 2.44
CA LEU A 557 -8.51 13.79 2.96
C LEU A 557 -9.93 13.26 2.74
N TYR A 558 -10.94 14.11 2.91
CA TYR A 558 -12.33 13.77 2.66
C TYR A 558 -12.54 13.38 1.19
N ASN A 559 -12.08 14.22 0.27
CA ASN A 559 -12.14 13.98 -1.17
C ASN A 559 -11.38 12.69 -1.54
N TYR A 560 -10.21 12.47 -0.93
CA TYR A 560 -9.44 11.26 -1.14
C TYR A 560 -10.21 9.98 -0.73
N ILE A 561 -10.76 9.95 0.49
CA ILE A 561 -11.48 8.80 1.04
C ILE A 561 -12.79 8.54 0.29
N THR A 562 -13.49 9.60 -0.13
CA THR A 562 -14.83 9.49 -0.75
C THR A 562 -14.82 9.33 -2.27
N ALA A 563 -13.68 9.50 -2.93
CA ALA A 563 -13.55 9.35 -4.38
C ALA A 563 -13.98 7.94 -4.85
N VAL A 564 -15.07 7.91 -5.63
CA VAL A 564 -15.79 6.69 -6.07
C VAL A 564 -14.97 5.91 -7.12
N LYS A 565 -14.87 4.58 -6.99
CA LYS A 565 -14.42 3.71 -8.09
C LYS A 565 -15.41 3.78 -9.25
N ARG A 566 -15.01 4.28 -10.42
CA ARG A 566 -15.81 4.07 -11.63
C ARG A 566 -15.83 2.57 -11.96
N GLN A 567 -16.95 1.90 -11.69
CA GLN A 567 -17.21 0.57 -12.21
C GLN A 567 -17.27 0.63 -13.75
N LYS A 568 -16.71 -0.40 -14.41
CA LYS A 568 -16.77 -0.58 -15.86
C LYS A 568 -18.23 -0.50 -16.32
N LEU A 569 -18.59 0.56 -17.04
CA LEU A 569 -19.83 0.59 -17.81
C LEU A 569 -19.74 -0.52 -18.86
N PRO A 570 -20.74 -1.42 -18.97
CA PRO A 570 -20.78 -2.38 -20.06
C PRO A 570 -20.89 -1.59 -21.38
N GLN A 571 -19.82 -1.59 -22.17
CA GLN A 571 -19.82 -0.96 -23.48
C GLN A 571 -20.73 -1.76 -24.41
N ASN A 572 -21.90 -1.19 -24.71
CA ASN A 572 -22.79 -1.62 -25.77
C ASN A 572 -22.15 -1.26 -27.12
N ASN A 573 -21.26 -2.10 -27.64
CA ASN A 573 -20.71 -1.94 -28.99
C ASN A 573 -21.52 -2.76 -30.00
N SER A 574 -22.62 -2.19 -30.48
CA SER A 574 -23.20 -2.55 -31.76
C SER A 574 -22.41 -1.85 -32.87
N LYS A 575 -21.54 -2.56 -33.61
CA LYS A 575 -21.17 -2.24 -35.00
C LYS A 575 -20.37 -3.36 -35.68
N HIS A 576 -21.04 -3.99 -36.64
CA HIS A 576 -20.58 -4.66 -37.86
C HIS A 576 -19.13 -5.16 -37.92
N GLU A 577 -18.97 -6.48 -37.78
CA GLU A 577 -17.78 -7.22 -38.20
C GLU A 577 -17.68 -7.28 -39.73
N ILE A 578 -16.57 -6.78 -40.27
CA ILE A 578 -16.06 -7.18 -41.58
C ILE A 578 -15.09 -8.34 -41.35
N LYS A 579 -15.44 -9.50 -41.91
CA LYS A 579 -14.65 -10.74 -41.89
C LYS A 579 -13.30 -10.55 -42.56
N LEU A 580 -12.23 -10.91 -41.85
CA LEU A 580 -11.02 -11.48 -42.45
C LEU A 580 -10.64 -12.73 -41.66
N ILE A 581 -10.54 -13.83 -42.40
CA ILE A 581 -10.33 -15.20 -41.94
C ILE A 581 -8.83 -15.42 -41.77
N GLU A 582 -8.39 -15.75 -40.56
CA GLU A 582 -7.20 -16.58 -40.35
C GLU A 582 -7.52 -17.78 -39.47
N LYS A 583 -6.81 -18.87 -39.76
CA LYS A 583 -7.13 -20.27 -39.40
C LYS A 583 -7.14 -20.53 -37.90
N LYS A 584 -8.19 -21.27 -37.50
CA LYS A 584 -8.42 -21.91 -36.20
C LYS A 584 -7.20 -22.63 -35.62
N GLU A 585 -6.84 -22.27 -34.40
CA GLU A 585 -6.58 -23.24 -33.34
C GLU A 585 -7.81 -23.28 -32.41
N LYS A 586 -8.16 -24.47 -31.93
CA LYS A 586 -9.40 -24.75 -31.18
C LYS A 586 -9.51 -23.84 -29.95
N THR A 587 -10.42 -22.87 -30.00
CA THR A 587 -10.91 -22.20 -28.80
C THR A 587 -11.72 -23.20 -27.99
N PHE A 588 -11.20 -23.58 -26.83
CA PHE A 588 -11.99 -24.28 -25.82
C PHE A 588 -13.07 -23.34 -25.32
N GLN A 589 -14.32 -23.69 -25.54
CA GLN A 589 -15.46 -22.83 -25.23
C GLN A 589 -15.84 -22.85 -23.74
N PHE A 590 -15.23 -23.73 -22.96
CA PHE A 590 -15.55 -23.99 -21.56
C PHE A 590 -14.29 -24.00 -20.69
N THR A 591 -14.30 -23.25 -19.60
CA THR A 591 -13.18 -23.11 -18.68
C THR A 591 -13.60 -23.25 -17.22
N ILE A 592 -12.65 -23.62 -16.36
CA ILE A 592 -12.79 -23.60 -14.89
C ILE A 592 -11.56 -22.92 -14.26
N PRO A 593 -11.66 -22.37 -13.04
CA PRO A 593 -10.51 -21.81 -12.34
C PRO A 593 -9.52 -22.91 -11.92
N LEU A 594 -8.25 -22.75 -12.31
CA LEU A 594 -7.09 -23.45 -11.76
C LEU A 594 -6.42 -22.53 -10.74
N TYR A 595 -6.59 -22.85 -9.46
CA TYR A 595 -5.99 -22.09 -8.37
C TYR A 595 -4.49 -22.36 -8.28
N ASP A 596 -3.73 -21.31 -7.93
CA ASP A 596 -2.26 -21.34 -7.85
C ASP A 596 -1.71 -21.90 -6.52
N PHE A 597 -2.55 -22.59 -5.75
CA PHE A 597 -2.12 -23.38 -4.60
C PHE A 597 -2.00 -24.87 -4.96
N HIS A 598 -1.26 -25.62 -4.15
CA HIS A 598 -1.19 -27.07 -4.26
C HIS A 598 -1.63 -27.77 -2.98
N ALA A 599 -2.26 -28.93 -3.15
CA ALA A 599 -2.59 -29.82 -2.04
C ALA A 599 -1.53 -30.91 -1.90
N ALA A 600 -1.11 -31.17 -0.67
CA ALA A 600 -0.18 -32.26 -0.40
C ALA A 600 -0.93 -33.60 -0.45
N ALA A 601 -0.47 -34.52 -1.29
CA ALA A 601 -0.69 -35.95 -1.10
C ALA A 601 0.32 -36.46 -0.04
N GLY A 602 0.25 -35.87 1.16
CA GLY A 602 1.16 -36.03 2.29
C GLY A 602 0.43 -35.78 3.62
N ASN A 603 1.00 -35.01 4.55
CA ASN A 603 0.27 -34.55 5.75
C ASN A 603 -0.63 -33.38 5.41
N PHE A 604 -0.11 -32.16 5.44
CA PHE A 604 -0.69 -30.94 4.89
C PHE A 604 0.42 -30.21 4.13
N SER A 605 0.06 -29.39 3.14
CA SER A 605 1.03 -28.51 2.46
C SER A 605 1.61 -27.47 3.43
N GLU A 606 2.59 -26.72 2.95
CA GLU A 606 2.91 -25.43 3.57
C GLU A 606 1.69 -24.49 3.46
N MET A 607 1.64 -23.48 4.33
CA MET A 607 0.62 -22.44 4.30
C MET A 607 0.72 -21.63 3.00
N GLN A 608 -0.40 -21.50 2.29
CA GLN A 608 -0.49 -20.88 0.97
C GLN A 608 -1.69 -19.92 0.88
N ASP A 609 -1.57 -18.88 0.05
CA ASP A 609 -2.65 -17.97 -0.32
C ASP A 609 -3.43 -18.55 -1.51
N GLU A 610 -4.74 -18.74 -1.37
CA GLU A 610 -5.61 -19.36 -2.38
C GLU A 610 -6.33 -18.36 -3.30
N LYS A 611 -6.03 -17.05 -3.22
CA LYS A 611 -6.83 -16.02 -3.93
C LYS A 611 -6.56 -15.93 -5.44
N GLN A 612 -5.45 -16.49 -5.94
CA GLN A 612 -5.07 -16.37 -7.36
C GLN A 612 -5.41 -17.63 -8.16
N TYR A 613 -6.00 -17.45 -9.34
CA TYR A 613 -6.28 -18.54 -10.28
C TYR A 613 -6.15 -18.10 -11.73
N ASN A 614 -5.89 -19.06 -12.61
CA ASN A 614 -5.97 -18.90 -14.07
C ASN A 614 -7.12 -19.75 -14.60
N LEU A 615 -7.75 -19.36 -15.71
CA LEU A 615 -8.79 -20.20 -16.33
C LEU A 615 -8.15 -21.27 -17.21
N ILE A 616 -8.52 -22.54 -16.98
CA ILE A 616 -8.07 -23.67 -17.80
C ILE A 616 -9.22 -24.27 -18.61
N PRO A 617 -8.95 -24.77 -19.83
CA PRO A 617 -9.96 -25.39 -20.66
C PRO A 617 -10.40 -26.76 -20.12
N VAL A 618 -11.71 -27.03 -20.16
CA VAL A 618 -12.29 -28.33 -19.77
C VAL A 618 -13.41 -28.77 -20.70
N GLN A 619 -13.84 -30.03 -20.53
CA GLN A 619 -15.03 -30.56 -21.20
C GLN A 619 -16.31 -29.88 -20.66
N GLU A 620 -17.32 -29.70 -21.52
CA GLU A 620 -18.60 -29.05 -21.23
C GLU A 620 -19.26 -29.53 -19.92
N ARG A 621 -19.17 -30.84 -19.61
CA ARG A 621 -19.74 -31.42 -18.38
C ARG A 621 -19.16 -30.87 -17.07
N TYR A 622 -18.03 -30.15 -17.11
CA TYR A 622 -17.40 -29.52 -15.96
C TYR A 622 -17.51 -27.99 -16.00
N ALA A 623 -18.19 -27.43 -17.01
CA ALA A 623 -18.30 -26.00 -17.26
C ALA A 623 -19.36 -25.34 -16.37
N SER A 624 -19.16 -25.40 -15.05
CA SER A 624 -20.02 -24.76 -14.07
C SER A 624 -19.19 -24.26 -12.89
N ASP A 625 -19.68 -23.23 -12.19
CA ASP A 625 -19.00 -22.61 -11.04
C ASP A 625 -18.78 -23.56 -9.85
N ASP A 626 -19.42 -24.74 -9.89
CA ASP A 626 -19.23 -25.85 -8.96
C ASP A 626 -17.88 -26.57 -9.10
N TYR A 627 -17.11 -26.35 -10.18
CA TYR A 627 -15.83 -27.04 -10.40
C TYR A 627 -14.64 -26.08 -10.39
N PHE A 628 -13.51 -26.59 -9.90
CA PHE A 628 -12.21 -25.92 -9.99
C PHE A 628 -11.11 -26.95 -10.10
N ALA A 629 -9.89 -26.51 -10.37
CA ALA A 629 -8.71 -27.34 -10.36
C ALA A 629 -7.63 -26.80 -9.44
N CYS A 630 -6.81 -27.70 -8.87
CA CYS A 630 -5.57 -27.36 -8.19
C CYS A 630 -4.55 -28.47 -8.42
N ARG A 631 -3.28 -28.19 -8.13
CA ARG A 631 -2.20 -29.18 -8.26
C ARG A 631 -2.14 -30.07 -7.02
N VAL A 632 -1.88 -31.36 -7.20
CA VAL A 632 -1.65 -32.32 -6.11
C VAL A 632 -0.22 -32.84 -6.16
N ILE A 633 0.53 -32.68 -5.07
CA ILE A 633 1.96 -33.01 -4.98
C ILE A 633 2.19 -34.05 -3.87
N GLY A 634 2.86 -35.15 -4.20
CA GLY A 634 3.19 -36.25 -3.28
C GLY A 634 2.66 -37.62 -3.74
N ASP A 635 3.23 -38.68 -3.17
CA ASP A 635 2.99 -40.06 -3.62
C ASP A 635 1.99 -40.85 -2.76
N SER A 636 1.45 -40.26 -1.69
CA SER A 636 0.56 -41.01 -0.79
C SER A 636 -0.84 -41.27 -1.38
N MET A 637 -1.14 -40.76 -2.58
CA MET A 637 -2.39 -40.96 -3.31
C MET A 637 -2.17 -41.61 -4.70
N ASN A 638 -0.97 -42.14 -4.98
CA ASN A 638 -0.53 -42.56 -6.32
C ASN A 638 -1.30 -43.74 -6.96
N LYS A 639 -2.20 -44.42 -6.23
CA LYS A 639 -3.15 -45.37 -6.85
C LYS A 639 -4.23 -44.68 -7.68
N THR A 640 -4.51 -43.41 -7.42
CA THR A 640 -5.60 -42.67 -8.05
C THR A 640 -5.16 -41.30 -8.57
N ILE A 641 -4.22 -40.64 -7.88
CA ILE A 641 -3.68 -39.33 -8.25
C ILE A 641 -2.16 -39.46 -8.35
N PRO A 642 -1.58 -39.52 -9.55
CA PRO A 642 -0.13 -39.49 -9.73
C PRO A 642 0.49 -38.21 -9.15
N ASN A 643 1.75 -38.27 -8.73
CA ASN A 643 2.46 -37.10 -8.24
C ASN A 643 2.49 -35.98 -9.28
N ASN A 644 2.33 -34.74 -8.81
CA ASN A 644 2.36 -33.51 -9.61
C ASN A 644 1.22 -33.39 -10.64
N SER A 645 0.07 -34.01 -10.37
CA SER A 645 -1.10 -33.98 -11.24
C SER A 645 -1.96 -32.74 -11.00
N ILE A 646 -2.56 -32.19 -12.07
CA ILE A 646 -3.65 -31.20 -11.97
C ILE A 646 -4.96 -31.97 -11.83
N CYS A 647 -5.71 -31.69 -10.77
CA CYS A 647 -6.92 -32.43 -10.42
C CYS A 647 -8.13 -31.50 -10.44
N ILE A 648 -9.23 -31.98 -11.02
CA ILE A 648 -10.54 -31.31 -10.98
C ILE A 648 -11.25 -31.73 -9.68
N PHE A 649 -11.81 -30.75 -8.99
CA PHE A 649 -12.58 -30.90 -7.77
C PHE A 649 -13.98 -30.29 -7.94
N LYS A 650 -14.97 -30.90 -7.29
CA LYS A 650 -16.34 -30.39 -7.21
C LYS A 650 -16.60 -29.78 -5.82
N LYS A 651 -17.02 -28.51 -5.80
CA LYS A 651 -17.48 -27.78 -4.61
C LYS A 651 -18.73 -28.47 -4.05
N ASN A 652 -18.86 -28.47 -2.73
CA ASN A 652 -19.94 -29.09 -1.97
C ASN A 652 -19.98 -30.63 -2.03
N VAL A 653 -19.53 -31.27 -0.96
CA VAL A 653 -19.60 -32.73 -0.80
C VAL A 653 -21.02 -33.13 -0.42
N THR A 654 -21.72 -33.80 -1.33
CA THR A 654 -23.09 -34.31 -1.10
C THR A 654 -23.06 -35.76 -0.58
N GLY A 655 -23.97 -36.09 0.35
CA GLY A 655 -24.06 -37.43 0.95
C GLY A 655 -22.97 -37.76 1.98
N SER A 656 -22.75 -39.06 2.25
CA SER A 656 -21.72 -39.51 3.19
C SER A 656 -20.32 -39.16 2.69
N ARG A 657 -19.50 -38.59 3.57
CA ARG A 657 -18.09 -38.25 3.31
C ARG A 657 -17.17 -39.49 3.35
N SER A 658 -17.61 -40.56 4.00
CA SER A 658 -16.81 -41.76 4.22
C SER A 658 -16.57 -42.51 2.90
N GLY A 659 -15.30 -42.80 2.60
CA GLY A 659 -14.85 -43.48 1.39
C GLY A 659 -14.53 -42.56 0.21
N LYS A 660 -14.82 -41.25 0.31
CA LYS A 660 -14.55 -40.27 -0.75
C LYS A 660 -13.13 -39.72 -0.66
N ILE A 661 -12.53 -39.37 -1.80
CA ILE A 661 -11.27 -38.62 -1.86
C ILE A 661 -11.63 -37.13 -1.78
N LEU A 662 -11.19 -36.46 -0.73
CA LEU A 662 -11.59 -35.09 -0.42
C LEU A 662 -10.37 -34.17 -0.33
N LEU A 663 -10.54 -32.93 -0.79
CA LEU A 663 -9.65 -31.83 -0.48
C LEU A 663 -10.03 -31.27 0.90
N ILE A 664 -9.06 -31.30 1.81
CA ILE A 664 -9.23 -30.84 3.18
C ILE A 664 -8.29 -29.66 3.39
N GLU A 665 -8.86 -28.60 3.93
CA GLU A 665 -8.17 -27.39 4.31
C GLU A 665 -7.97 -27.39 5.84
N ASN A 666 -6.80 -26.97 6.27
CA ASN A 666 -6.48 -26.64 7.66
C ASN A 666 -6.13 -25.15 7.72
N ARG A 667 -6.85 -24.40 8.57
CA ARG A 667 -6.72 -22.94 8.68
C ARG A 667 -5.85 -22.58 9.87
N ASP A 668 -5.02 -21.55 9.71
CA ASP A 668 -4.28 -20.99 10.83
C ASP A 668 -5.24 -20.34 11.84
N SER A 669 -5.15 -20.74 13.12
CA SER A 669 -5.96 -20.18 14.21
C SER A 669 -5.61 -18.72 14.53
N PHE A 670 -4.48 -18.21 14.02
CA PHE A 670 -4.04 -16.82 14.17
C PHE A 670 -4.35 -15.92 12.97
N ASP A 671 -4.66 -16.50 11.79
CA ASP A 671 -4.97 -15.75 10.57
C ASP A 671 -5.84 -16.53 9.56
N PRO A 672 -7.17 -16.62 9.80
CA PRO A 672 -8.07 -17.47 9.01
C PRO A 672 -8.34 -16.97 7.57
N ASP A 673 -7.88 -15.77 7.20
CA ASP A 673 -8.24 -15.10 5.94
C ASP A 673 -7.08 -15.01 4.92
N PHE A 674 -5.87 -15.46 5.27
CA PHE A 674 -4.67 -15.20 4.47
C PHE A 674 -3.79 -16.41 4.20
N ASN A 675 -3.87 -17.50 4.98
CA ASN A 675 -2.98 -18.65 4.81
C ASN A 675 -3.68 -19.97 5.16
N SER A 676 -3.75 -20.88 4.18
CA SER A 676 -4.37 -22.20 4.33
C SER A 676 -3.41 -23.32 3.92
N ALA A 677 -3.45 -24.43 4.64
CA ALA A 677 -2.71 -25.65 4.32
C ALA A 677 -3.67 -26.72 3.80
N PHE A 678 -3.32 -27.38 2.69
CA PHE A 678 -4.21 -28.29 1.98
C PHE A 678 -3.67 -29.71 1.91
N THR A 679 -4.57 -30.69 2.04
CA THR A 679 -4.28 -32.11 1.84
C THR A 679 -5.37 -32.80 1.06
N VAL A 680 -5.01 -33.85 0.32
CA VAL A 680 -5.97 -34.71 -0.40
C VAL A 680 -5.86 -36.14 0.10
N LYS A 681 -6.94 -36.68 0.67
CA LYS A 681 -6.99 -38.01 1.29
C LYS A 681 -8.34 -38.69 1.15
N THR A 682 -8.36 -40.00 1.32
CA THR A 682 -9.61 -40.76 1.46
C THR A 682 -10.16 -40.58 2.87
N TYR A 683 -11.34 -39.99 2.99
CA TYR A 683 -11.98 -39.67 4.27
C TYR A 683 -12.68 -40.89 4.87
N SER A 684 -12.56 -41.09 6.19
CA SER A 684 -13.24 -42.18 6.92
C SER A 684 -13.61 -41.71 8.32
N SER A 685 -14.89 -41.82 8.70
CA SER A 685 -15.35 -41.51 10.06
C SER A 685 -15.47 -42.80 10.88
N VAL A 686 -14.93 -42.83 12.10
CA VAL A 686 -15.12 -43.95 13.03
C VAL A 686 -16.10 -43.50 14.13
N LYS A 687 -17.14 -44.31 14.37
CA LYS A 687 -18.17 -44.07 15.38
C LYS A 687 -18.08 -45.15 16.45
N THR A 688 -18.03 -44.77 17.72
CA THR A 688 -18.10 -45.71 18.84
C THR A 688 -19.52 -45.72 19.39
N ILE A 689 -20.06 -46.91 19.62
CA ILE A 689 -21.42 -47.09 20.17
C ILE A 689 -21.29 -47.17 21.69
N THR A 690 -21.94 -46.27 22.42
CA THR A 690 -22.09 -46.34 23.88
C THR A 690 -23.56 -46.61 24.24
N GLU A 691 -23.83 -47.06 25.47
CA GLU A 691 -25.18 -47.42 25.92
C GLU A 691 -26.20 -46.25 25.89
N GLU A 692 -25.74 -45.00 25.78
CA GLU A 692 -26.58 -43.80 25.64
C GLU A 692 -26.68 -43.24 24.21
N GLY A 693 -26.05 -43.87 23.20
CA GLY A 693 -26.15 -43.47 21.78
C GLY A 693 -24.84 -43.55 20.98
N TYR A 694 -24.82 -42.93 19.78
CA TYR A 694 -23.64 -42.88 18.91
C TYR A 694 -22.78 -41.63 19.23
N ARG A 695 -21.48 -41.81 19.52
CA ARG A 695 -20.49 -40.71 19.63
C ARG A 695 -19.48 -40.78 18.47
N HIS A 696 -19.17 -39.64 17.84
CA HIS A 696 -18.10 -39.55 16.84
C HIS A 696 -16.77 -39.37 17.58
N ASP A 697 -15.87 -40.35 17.51
CA ASP A 697 -14.62 -40.28 18.30
C ASP A 697 -13.38 -39.94 17.47
N SER A 698 -13.36 -40.11 16.14
CA SER A 698 -12.23 -39.63 15.31
C SER A 698 -12.49 -39.63 13.79
N ILE A 699 -11.79 -38.74 13.08
CA ILE A 699 -11.72 -38.71 11.62
C ILE A 699 -10.38 -39.31 11.19
N LEU A 700 -10.40 -40.26 10.26
CA LEU A 700 -9.20 -40.83 9.64
C LEU A 700 -9.08 -40.38 8.19
N LEU A 701 -7.97 -39.73 7.87
CA LEU A 701 -7.59 -39.39 6.50
C LEU A 701 -6.56 -40.41 5.98
N LYS A 702 -7.03 -41.33 5.14
CA LYS A 702 -6.26 -42.50 4.70
C LYS A 702 -5.49 -42.21 3.41
N PRO A 703 -4.20 -42.60 3.30
CA PRO A 703 -3.49 -42.60 2.03
C PRO A 703 -4.07 -43.66 1.09
N ASN A 704 -3.94 -43.42 -0.21
CA ASN A 704 -4.30 -44.35 -1.27
C ASN A 704 -3.08 -44.59 -2.19
N SER A 705 -2.07 -45.28 -1.65
CA SER A 705 -0.78 -45.51 -2.31
C SER A 705 -0.49 -46.99 -2.53
N TYR A 706 0.36 -47.30 -3.52
CA TYR A 706 0.99 -48.62 -3.67
C TYR A 706 2.04 -48.88 -2.57
N ASP A 707 2.62 -47.83 -1.99
CA ASP A 707 3.52 -47.94 -0.83
C ASP A 707 2.72 -48.02 0.48
N LYS A 708 2.98 -49.06 1.26
CA LYS A 708 2.34 -49.32 2.56
C LYS A 708 2.98 -48.53 3.71
N SER A 709 4.09 -47.83 3.48
CA SER A 709 4.79 -47.02 4.49
C SER A 709 4.00 -45.78 4.92
N PHE A 710 3.12 -45.25 4.06
CA PHE A 710 2.29 -44.09 4.36
C PHE A 710 1.23 -44.42 5.42
N LYS A 711 1.21 -43.62 6.49
CA LYS A 711 0.25 -43.77 7.60
C LYS A 711 -0.98 -42.88 7.41
N SER A 712 -2.08 -43.25 8.06
CA SER A 712 -3.28 -42.42 8.11
C SER A 712 -3.08 -41.25 9.07
N ILE A 713 -3.63 -40.09 8.73
CA ILE A 713 -3.72 -38.95 9.65
C ILE A 713 -4.96 -39.21 10.53
N ILE A 714 -4.77 -39.23 11.84
CA ILE A 714 -5.84 -39.43 12.82
C ILE A 714 -6.12 -38.06 13.44
N LEU A 715 -7.37 -37.63 13.36
CA LEU A 715 -7.83 -36.34 13.87
C LEU A 715 -8.82 -36.58 15.00
N ASP A 716 -8.52 -35.98 16.15
CA ASP A 716 -9.39 -35.93 17.32
C ASP A 716 -10.38 -34.76 17.23
N GLU A 717 -11.23 -34.63 18.25
CA GLU A 717 -12.35 -33.68 18.28
C GLU A 717 -11.89 -32.21 18.31
N GLU A 718 -10.70 -31.91 18.82
CA GLU A 718 -10.12 -30.55 18.80
C GLU A 718 -9.47 -30.24 17.45
N SER A 719 -8.63 -31.15 16.93
CA SER A 719 -7.95 -30.96 15.65
C SER A 719 -8.93 -30.93 14.47
N ALA A 720 -10.09 -31.57 14.59
CA ALA A 720 -11.15 -31.52 13.58
C ALA A 720 -11.86 -30.16 13.49
N LYS A 721 -11.80 -29.30 14.53
CA LYS A 721 -12.44 -27.96 14.52
C LYS A 721 -11.71 -26.96 13.64
N GLU A 722 -10.40 -27.15 13.45
CA GLU A 722 -9.52 -26.30 12.65
C GLU A 722 -9.52 -26.70 11.16
N MET A 723 -10.28 -27.73 10.80
CA MET A 723 -10.33 -28.26 9.44
C MET A 723 -11.67 -28.06 8.76
N SER A 724 -11.61 -27.76 7.47
CA SER A 724 -12.76 -27.63 6.60
C SER A 724 -12.65 -28.61 5.41
N VAL A 725 -13.76 -29.26 5.05
CA VAL A 725 -13.82 -30.11 3.86
C VAL A 725 -14.29 -29.24 2.71
N ILE A 726 -13.40 -28.97 1.76
CA ILE A 726 -13.64 -28.00 0.68
C ILE A 726 -14.38 -28.62 -0.48
N SER A 727 -13.90 -29.78 -0.96
CA SER A 727 -14.37 -30.32 -2.23
C SER A 727 -14.09 -31.81 -2.38
N GLU A 728 -14.80 -32.44 -3.31
CA GLU A 728 -14.65 -33.85 -3.67
C GLU A 728 -13.82 -33.97 -4.96
N PHE A 729 -12.82 -34.87 -4.94
CA PHE A 729 -12.01 -35.17 -6.11
C PHE A 729 -12.86 -35.82 -7.21
N VAL A 730 -12.71 -35.33 -8.45
CA VAL A 730 -13.46 -35.80 -9.62
C VAL A 730 -12.56 -36.61 -10.54
N LYS A 731 -11.48 -36.01 -11.05
CA LYS A 731 -10.55 -36.66 -11.97
C LYS A 731 -9.22 -35.88 -12.04
N VAL A 732 -8.16 -36.58 -12.44
CA VAL A 732 -6.94 -35.95 -12.98
C VAL A 732 -7.24 -35.40 -14.38
N LEU A 733 -6.81 -34.16 -14.63
CA LEU A 733 -6.86 -33.51 -15.93
C LEU A 733 -5.74 -34.10 -16.81
N ASP A 734 -6.10 -34.56 -18.01
CA ASP A 734 -5.17 -35.23 -18.95
C ASP A 734 -4.24 -34.24 -19.66
#